data_AF-A0A7J8GJ28-F1
#
_entry.id   AF-A0A7J8GJ28-F1
#
_cell.length_a   1.000
_cell.length_b   1.000
_cell.length_c   1.000
_cell.angle_alpha   90.00
_cell.angle_beta   90.00
_cell.angle_gamma   90.00
#
_symmetry.space_group_name_H-M   'P 1'
#
loop_
_entity.id
_entity.type
_entity.pdbx_description
1 polymer ?
#
loop_
_entity_poly.entity_id
_entity_poly.type
_entity_poly.pdbx_seq_one_letter_code
_entity_poly.pdbx_strand_id
1 'polypeptide(L)'
;MGKVTYAIQINRKTYTLFLEKQSFVDPHFLIYSYNRSGTVYPDSSFIKGHCFYQGYAMETPKSAVTLSICSGLRGLLQLENVSYGIEPLESAATYEHMLYQIKNNKADFPPLQESYPMIQLGDQPYKILVKSQTKPDVEQLRKTLKIQIIMDKALYEYMGSEVAVAAEKVVYIIGVINTMFSQLKVTIMLTYLELWSDQNKILSSGDANEILQRFVSWKKNFLSHRSHDLAFLLIYRDYPNYVGATYHGMACDAKLGAGIALYPKKITLEAFSVVMAQLLGISLGLTYDDNYNCFCPGTACIMNPQAIRSHGVKYFSNCSMDGYNRVVSQPEFKCLQNQTVSNMARQSSDTCGNGRVDNEEQCDCGTPEFHERGHICRISKDPCDFSEYCSGTNEFCVADLKSADLEPCNNKTAFCYKGICRDTTRQCVQLFGKFAKGADYLCTQEVNYQADKFGDCDGKRCLLWSVLCGKLVCHWTHTRILPITDFDVQYTYIGGHVCISAAGRPNSAPRDKTYIGDGTICDENKACFRGSCQPISANKNYTTCNSTRHCNGHGVCNDEDVCHCDPGYAPPHCKATPSSPGGSLYDGFWYWDSKKKAAVMPTKKLHVASGKNGLLISFCIFLTFLLLIAIIALKWNKIKFWKRETVNEGSMSEGNSNKQVVHKVQAVTK
;
A
#
# COMPACT_ATOMS: atom_id res chain seq x y z
N MET A 1 -22.66 -1.13 18.07
CA MET A 1 -21.96 -2.36 17.64
C MET A 1 -23.00 -3.45 17.45
N GLY A 2 -23.19 -3.97 16.23
CA GLY A 2 -24.18 -5.00 15.92
C GLY A 2 -23.61 -6.40 16.19
N LYS A 3 -23.68 -6.84 17.45
CA LYS A 3 -23.36 -8.22 17.84
C LYS A 3 -24.64 -9.05 17.72
N VAL A 4 -24.54 -10.22 17.11
CA VAL A 4 -25.68 -11.11 16.87
C VAL A 4 -25.32 -12.50 17.38
N THR A 5 -26.30 -13.21 17.94
CA THR A 5 -26.15 -14.61 18.32
C THR A 5 -27.06 -15.46 17.48
N TYR A 6 -26.55 -16.60 17.00
CA TYR A 6 -27.33 -17.54 16.20
C TYR A 6 -27.08 -18.97 16.70
N ALA A 7 -28.13 -19.77 16.89
CA ALA A 7 -28.00 -21.13 17.39
C ALA A 7 -28.22 -22.14 16.25
N ILE A 8 -27.30 -23.09 16.09
CA ILE A 8 -27.43 -24.22 15.16
C ILE A 8 -27.29 -25.54 15.89
N GLN A 9 -27.98 -26.57 15.43
CA GLN A 9 -27.94 -27.89 16.04
C GLN A 9 -27.17 -28.88 15.16
N ILE A 10 -26.12 -29.50 15.71
CA ILE A 10 -25.28 -30.49 15.03
C ILE A 10 -25.24 -31.75 15.88
N ASN A 11 -25.65 -32.88 15.35
CA ASN A 11 -25.67 -34.17 16.08
C ASN A 11 -26.33 -34.08 17.47
N ARG A 12 -27.49 -33.41 17.55
CA ARG A 12 -28.25 -33.13 18.80
C ARG A 12 -27.57 -32.22 19.82
N LYS A 13 -26.39 -31.67 19.50
CA LYS A 13 -25.72 -30.64 20.30
C LYS A 13 -25.99 -29.26 19.69
N THR A 14 -26.43 -28.32 20.51
CA THR A 14 -26.62 -26.93 20.08
C THR A 14 -25.30 -26.18 20.17
N TYR A 15 -24.96 -25.43 19.13
CA TYR A 15 -23.83 -24.52 19.05
C TYR A 15 -24.35 -23.09 18.91
N THR A 16 -23.94 -22.22 19.82
CA THR A 16 -24.32 -20.81 19.86
C THR A 16 -23.22 -19.98 19.23
N LEU A 17 -23.46 -19.51 18.01
CA LEU A 17 -22.53 -18.70 17.24
C LEU A 17 -22.61 -17.25 17.71
N PHE A 18 -21.50 -16.73 18.22
CA PHE A 18 -21.36 -15.32 18.58
C PHE A 18 -20.74 -14.57 17.40
N LEU A 19 -21.50 -13.65 16.81
CA LEU A 19 -21.21 -13.06 15.53
C LEU A 19 -21.01 -11.55 15.64
N GLU A 20 -19.97 -11.08 14.98
CA GLU A 20 -19.68 -9.68 14.76
C GLU A 20 -19.72 -9.36 13.28
N LYS A 21 -20.39 -8.27 12.95
CA LYS A 21 -20.50 -7.77 11.59
C LYS A 21 -19.11 -7.42 11.02
N GLN A 22 -18.81 -7.92 9.83
CA GLN A 22 -17.62 -7.53 9.07
C GLN A 22 -17.95 -6.48 8.01
N SER A 23 -16.97 -5.63 7.68
CA SER A 23 -17.06 -4.68 6.58
C SER A 23 -15.74 -4.70 5.82
N PHE A 24 -15.70 -5.53 4.78
CA PHE A 24 -14.52 -5.79 3.96
C PHE A 24 -14.78 -5.60 2.46
N VAL A 25 -15.98 -5.19 2.07
CA VAL A 25 -16.31 -4.79 0.70
C VAL A 25 -16.35 -3.27 0.67
N ASP A 26 -15.62 -2.65 -0.25
CA ASP A 26 -15.58 -1.19 -0.38
C ASP A 26 -16.99 -0.63 -0.69
N PRO A 27 -17.41 0.51 -0.10
CA PRO A 27 -18.71 1.12 -0.39
C PRO A 27 -18.92 1.43 -1.89
N HIS A 28 -17.84 1.75 -2.60
CA HIS A 28 -17.81 2.01 -4.04
C HIS A 28 -17.39 0.77 -4.84
N PHE A 29 -17.51 -0.43 -4.26
CA PHE A 29 -17.25 -1.69 -4.96
C PHE A 29 -18.13 -1.78 -6.22
N LEU A 30 -17.49 -2.11 -7.34
CA LEU A 30 -18.12 -2.28 -8.64
C LEU A 30 -17.66 -3.60 -9.23
N ILE A 31 -18.59 -4.28 -9.89
CA ILE A 31 -18.35 -5.52 -10.61
C ILE A 31 -18.40 -5.19 -12.10
N TYR A 32 -17.39 -5.61 -12.84
CA TYR A 32 -17.31 -5.39 -14.28
C TYR A 32 -17.44 -6.72 -15.00
N SER A 33 -18.31 -6.76 -16.00
CA SER A 33 -18.44 -7.91 -16.89
C SER A 33 -18.60 -7.45 -18.33
N TYR A 34 -18.45 -8.38 -19.26
CA TYR A 34 -18.44 -8.12 -20.69
C TYR A 34 -19.65 -8.75 -21.37
N ASN A 35 -20.24 -8.02 -22.32
CA ASN A 35 -21.30 -8.55 -23.15
C ASN A 35 -20.70 -9.34 -24.34
N ARG A 36 -21.56 -9.96 -25.16
CA ARG A 36 -21.12 -10.73 -26.33
C ARG A 36 -20.38 -9.88 -27.39
N SER A 37 -20.55 -8.55 -27.38
CA SER A 37 -19.83 -7.63 -28.26
C SER A 37 -18.52 -7.09 -27.64
N GLY A 38 -18.10 -7.58 -26.47
CA GLY A 38 -16.86 -7.19 -25.80
C GLY A 38 -16.92 -5.82 -25.10
N THR A 39 -18.12 -5.24 -24.95
CA THR A 39 -18.34 -3.99 -24.22
C THR A 39 -18.43 -4.25 -22.72
N VAL A 40 -17.68 -3.48 -21.94
CA VAL A 40 -17.70 -3.52 -20.47
C VAL A 40 -18.97 -2.85 -19.96
N TYR A 41 -19.67 -3.48 -19.03
CA TYR A 41 -20.74 -2.84 -18.27
C TYR A 41 -20.55 -3.09 -16.76
N PRO A 42 -20.78 -2.06 -15.93
CA PRO A 42 -20.84 -2.24 -14.49
C PRO A 42 -22.13 -2.97 -14.12
N ASP A 43 -22.02 -4.02 -13.32
CA ASP A 43 -23.16 -4.73 -12.75
C ASP A 43 -23.44 -4.20 -11.33
N SER A 44 -24.63 -3.66 -11.12
CA SER A 44 -25.11 -3.14 -9.84
C SER A 44 -26.05 -4.09 -9.09
N SER A 45 -26.33 -5.28 -9.63
CA SER A 45 -27.25 -6.27 -9.07
C SER A 45 -26.74 -6.91 -7.77
N PHE A 46 -25.44 -6.84 -7.51
CA PHE A 46 -24.86 -7.32 -6.26
C PHE A 46 -25.26 -6.42 -5.09
N ILE A 47 -25.96 -7.00 -4.11
CA ILE A 47 -26.45 -6.28 -2.92
C ILE A 47 -25.26 -5.69 -2.16
N LYS A 48 -25.11 -4.37 -2.25
CA LYS A 48 -24.16 -3.57 -1.47
C LYS A 48 -24.70 -3.46 -0.04
N GLY A 49 -24.36 -4.45 0.79
CA GLY A 49 -25.04 -4.64 2.05
C GLY A 49 -24.17 -5.16 3.17
N HIS A 50 -24.48 -4.68 4.36
CA HIS A 50 -23.90 -5.01 5.65
C HIS A 50 -24.31 -6.40 6.18
N CYS A 51 -24.20 -7.43 5.35
CA CYS A 51 -24.76 -8.76 5.57
C CYS A 51 -23.73 -9.86 5.85
N PHE A 52 -22.46 -9.50 6.06
CA PHE A 52 -21.38 -10.43 6.39
C PHE A 52 -21.01 -10.40 7.86
N TYR A 53 -20.80 -11.58 8.43
CA TYR A 53 -20.54 -11.78 9.85
C TYR A 53 -19.38 -12.76 10.03
N GLN A 54 -18.52 -12.49 11.01
CA GLN A 54 -17.52 -13.44 11.50
C GLN A 54 -17.73 -13.70 12.97
N GLY A 55 -17.21 -14.82 13.48
CA GLY A 55 -17.33 -15.12 14.89
C GLY A 55 -16.77 -16.46 15.27
N TYR A 56 -17.29 -16.98 16.38
CA TYR A 56 -16.94 -18.28 16.95
C TYR A 56 -18.16 -18.89 17.64
N ALA A 57 -18.18 -20.21 17.79
CA ALA A 57 -19.15 -20.91 18.63
C ALA A 57 -18.74 -20.78 20.11
N MET A 58 -19.65 -20.34 20.97
CA MET A 58 -19.43 -20.13 22.40
C MET A 58 -18.94 -21.40 23.11
N GLU A 59 -19.45 -22.56 22.71
CA GLU A 59 -19.11 -23.87 23.25
C GLU A 59 -17.71 -24.34 22.81
N THR A 60 -17.11 -23.67 21.83
CA THR A 60 -15.75 -23.97 21.35
C THR A 60 -15.09 -22.67 20.91
N PRO A 61 -14.52 -21.88 21.84
CA PRO A 61 -13.98 -20.54 21.53
C PRO A 61 -12.85 -20.52 20.49
N LYS A 62 -12.19 -21.67 20.25
CA LYS A 62 -11.18 -21.86 19.19
C LYS A 62 -11.79 -22.13 17.80
N SER A 63 -13.11 -22.17 17.67
CA SER A 63 -13.81 -22.30 16.40
C SER A 63 -13.82 -20.98 15.64
N ALA A 64 -14.09 -21.06 14.34
CA ALA A 64 -14.24 -19.89 13.48
C ALA A 64 -15.55 -20.01 12.69
N VAL A 65 -16.26 -18.90 12.55
CA VAL A 65 -17.52 -18.81 11.83
C VAL A 65 -17.44 -17.68 10.83
N THR A 66 -17.86 -17.94 9.59
CA THR A 66 -18.05 -16.93 8.55
C THR A 66 -19.46 -17.11 7.99
N LEU A 67 -20.31 -16.09 8.08
CA LEU A 67 -21.71 -16.15 7.62
C LEU A 67 -22.05 -14.96 6.73
N SER A 68 -22.89 -15.23 5.75
CA SER A 68 -23.57 -14.28 4.88
C SER A 68 -25.07 -14.48 5.07
N ILE A 69 -25.80 -13.36 5.17
CA ILE A 69 -27.27 -13.33 5.12
C ILE A 69 -27.79 -12.58 3.89
N CYS A 70 -26.92 -12.30 2.92
CA CYS A 70 -27.25 -11.45 1.78
C CYS A 70 -28.30 -12.10 0.85
N SER A 71 -28.30 -13.43 0.76
CA SER A 71 -29.25 -14.22 -0.04
C SER A 71 -29.57 -15.53 0.71
N GLY A 72 -30.21 -15.39 1.87
CA GLY A 72 -30.38 -16.49 2.82
C GLY A 72 -29.12 -16.75 3.66
N LEU A 73 -29.24 -17.65 4.66
CA LEU A 73 -28.12 -17.97 5.55
C LEU A 73 -27.16 -18.93 4.84
N ARG A 74 -25.97 -18.42 4.52
CA ARG A 74 -24.87 -19.19 3.92
C ARG A 74 -23.60 -18.99 4.73
N GLY A 75 -22.76 -20.00 4.85
CA GLY A 75 -21.54 -19.82 5.63
C GLY A 75 -20.69 -21.06 5.85
N LEU A 76 -19.70 -20.88 6.72
CA LEU A 76 -18.75 -21.90 7.16
C LEU A 76 -18.66 -21.87 8.69
N LEU A 77 -18.85 -23.03 9.33
CA LEU A 77 -18.45 -23.26 10.71
C LEU A 77 -17.23 -24.18 10.70
N GLN A 78 -16.11 -23.68 11.19
CA GLN A 78 -14.87 -24.43 11.35
C GLN A 78 -14.67 -24.74 12.84
N LEU A 79 -14.65 -26.02 13.17
CA LEU A 79 -14.19 -26.52 14.48
C LEU A 79 -12.71 -26.90 14.37
N GLU A 80 -12.15 -27.57 15.37
CA GLU A 80 -10.70 -27.87 15.40
C GLU A 80 -10.21 -28.65 14.17
N ASN A 81 -10.91 -29.72 13.77
CA ASN A 81 -10.50 -30.61 12.66
C ASN A 81 -11.61 -30.90 11.65
N VAL A 82 -12.75 -30.21 11.76
CA VAL A 82 -13.93 -30.45 10.92
C VAL A 82 -14.54 -29.12 10.52
N SER A 83 -14.96 -29.04 9.26
CA SER A 83 -15.67 -27.88 8.71
C SER A 83 -17.08 -28.29 8.28
N TYR A 84 -18.05 -27.42 8.57
CA TYR A 84 -19.44 -27.57 8.15
C TYR A 84 -19.83 -26.40 7.24
N GLY A 85 -20.39 -26.73 6.07
CA GLY A 85 -21.00 -25.76 5.17
C GLY A 85 -22.45 -25.51 5.55
N ILE A 86 -22.88 -24.25 5.43
CA ILE A 86 -24.25 -23.80 5.63
C ILE A 86 -24.72 -23.22 4.29
N GLU A 87 -25.83 -23.71 3.77
CA GLU A 87 -26.41 -23.29 2.50
C GLU A 87 -27.93 -23.10 2.63
N PRO A 88 -28.52 -22.05 2.03
CA PRO A 88 -29.97 -21.87 2.02
C PRO A 88 -30.66 -22.94 1.17
N LEU A 89 -31.89 -23.31 1.52
CA LEU A 89 -32.73 -24.17 0.70
C LEU A 89 -33.50 -23.32 -0.34
N GLU A 90 -33.35 -23.62 -1.63
CA GLU A 90 -33.90 -22.83 -2.75
C GLU A 90 -35.45 -22.73 -2.79
N SER A 91 -36.18 -23.41 -1.90
CA SER A 91 -37.61 -23.67 -2.08
C SER A 91 -38.53 -23.45 -0.86
N ALA A 92 -38.17 -22.64 0.15
CA ALA A 92 -39.04 -22.47 1.32
C ALA A 92 -39.40 -21.01 1.63
N ALA A 93 -40.69 -20.75 1.85
CA ALA A 93 -41.23 -19.51 2.42
C ALA A 93 -40.79 -19.28 3.89
N THR A 94 -40.13 -20.27 4.48
CA THR A 94 -39.43 -20.24 5.76
C THR A 94 -37.93 -20.21 5.47
N TYR A 95 -37.16 -19.30 6.09
CA TYR A 95 -35.71 -19.14 5.91
C TYR A 95 -34.90 -20.35 6.42
N GLU A 96 -35.09 -21.51 5.81
CA GLU A 96 -34.47 -22.77 6.15
C GLU A 96 -33.12 -22.93 5.43
N HIS A 97 -32.17 -23.59 6.11
CA HIS A 97 -30.83 -23.82 5.60
C HIS A 97 -30.43 -25.27 5.89
N MET A 98 -29.60 -25.83 5.01
CA MET A 98 -28.97 -27.12 5.22
C MET A 98 -27.59 -26.94 5.82
N LEU A 99 -27.24 -27.85 6.73
CA LEU A 99 -25.91 -27.98 7.30
C LEU A 99 -25.32 -29.32 6.85
N TYR A 100 -24.12 -29.28 6.26
CA TYR A 100 -23.43 -30.48 5.81
C TYR A 100 -21.96 -30.44 6.20
N GLN A 101 -21.40 -31.61 6.50
CA GLN A 101 -19.97 -31.74 6.75
C GLN A 101 -19.21 -31.69 5.43
N ILE A 102 -18.22 -30.81 5.32
CA ILE A 102 -17.34 -30.74 4.16
C ILE A 102 -16.37 -31.93 4.21
N LYS A 103 -16.40 -32.77 3.18
CA LYS A 103 -15.48 -33.90 3.02
C LYS A 103 -14.62 -33.64 1.78
N ASN A 104 -13.30 -33.65 1.92
CA ASN A 104 -12.41 -33.69 0.76
C ASN A 104 -12.37 -35.12 0.21
N ASN A 105 -12.91 -35.32 -0.99
CA ASN A 105 -12.47 -36.44 -1.81
C ASN A 105 -11.04 -36.13 -2.25
N LYS A 106 -10.13 -37.12 -2.14
CA LYS A 106 -8.70 -37.00 -2.49
C LYS A 106 -8.53 -36.25 -3.82
N ALA A 107 -8.26 -34.95 -3.75
CA ALA A 107 -7.72 -34.21 -4.87
C ALA A 107 -6.24 -34.56 -4.91
N ASP A 108 -5.83 -35.31 -5.93
CA ASP A 108 -4.44 -35.64 -6.18
C ASP A 108 -3.68 -34.36 -6.52
N PHE A 109 -3.22 -33.66 -5.49
CA PHE A 109 -2.16 -32.67 -5.67
C PHE A 109 -0.85 -33.44 -5.74
N PRO A 110 -0.05 -33.29 -6.81
CA PRO A 110 1.36 -33.65 -6.73
C PRO A 110 1.97 -32.99 -5.50
N PRO A 111 2.92 -33.62 -4.79
CA PRO A 111 3.70 -32.92 -3.79
C PRO A 111 4.24 -31.65 -4.45
N LEU A 112 3.94 -30.50 -3.84
CA LEU A 112 4.49 -29.23 -4.28
C LEU A 112 5.99 -29.44 -4.41
N GLN A 113 6.49 -29.28 -5.63
CA GLN A 113 7.92 -29.39 -5.86
C GLN A 113 8.54 -28.29 -5.01
N GLU A 114 9.38 -28.66 -4.03
CA GLU A 114 10.21 -27.75 -3.23
C GLU A 114 11.22 -26.98 -4.10
N SER A 115 11.01 -26.89 -5.41
CA SER A 115 11.71 -25.99 -6.30
C SER A 115 11.14 -24.59 -6.16
N TYR A 116 11.38 -23.99 -5.00
CA TYR A 116 11.82 -22.60 -5.03
C TYR A 116 13.17 -22.60 -5.76
N PRO A 117 13.31 -22.05 -6.98
CA PRO A 117 14.47 -21.20 -7.15
C PRO A 117 14.23 -20.07 -6.16
N MET A 118 14.92 -20.12 -5.02
CA MET A 118 15.20 -18.92 -4.25
C MET A 118 15.68 -17.89 -5.28
N ILE A 119 14.80 -16.98 -5.67
CA ILE A 119 15.21 -15.66 -6.08
C ILE A 119 15.72 -15.09 -4.74
N GLN A 120 16.96 -15.43 -4.36
CA GLN A 120 17.74 -14.68 -3.39
C GLN A 120 17.82 -13.27 -3.98
N LEU A 121 16.85 -12.45 -3.60
CA LEU A 121 17.07 -11.03 -3.40
C LEU A 121 17.92 -11.01 -2.13
N GLY A 122 19.19 -10.67 -2.28
CA GLY A 122 20.25 -11.15 -1.42
C GLY A 122 20.00 -10.98 0.08
N ASP A 123 20.29 -12.05 0.83
CA ASP A 123 20.86 -11.87 2.15
C ASP A 123 22.16 -11.07 1.97
N GLN A 124 22.13 -9.80 2.36
CA GLN A 124 23.30 -9.18 2.95
C GLN A 124 22.98 -8.79 4.39
N PRO A 125 23.88 -9.12 5.33
CA PRO A 125 23.67 -8.93 6.75
C PRO A 125 23.55 -7.43 7.05
N TYR A 126 22.44 -7.02 7.64
CA TYR A 126 22.30 -5.68 8.20
C TYR A 126 23.41 -5.47 9.24
N LYS A 127 24.24 -4.44 9.03
CA LYS A 127 25.14 -3.92 10.04
C LYS A 127 24.33 -3.58 11.29
N ILE A 128 24.75 -4.14 12.42
CA ILE A 128 24.29 -3.77 13.76
C ILE A 128 24.54 -2.27 13.96
N LEU A 129 23.47 -1.50 14.11
CA LEU A 129 23.49 -0.22 14.81
C LEU A 129 22.56 -0.37 16.02
N VAL A 130 23.15 -0.79 17.14
CA VAL A 130 22.52 -0.67 18.46
C VAL A 130 22.42 0.81 18.78
N LYS A 131 21.19 1.31 18.88
CA LYS A 131 20.83 2.21 19.98
C LYS A 131 19.54 1.73 20.63
N SER A 132 19.70 1.40 21.90
CA SER A 132 18.74 0.80 22.81
C SER A 132 17.62 1.76 23.22
N GLN A 133 16.44 1.16 23.36
CA GLN A 133 15.28 1.55 24.16
C GLN A 133 14.51 2.83 23.78
N THR A 134 13.35 2.60 23.17
CA THR A 134 12.06 2.92 23.82
C THR A 134 11.09 1.77 23.52
N LYS A 135 10.42 1.24 24.56
CA LYS A 135 9.11 0.62 24.35
C LYS A 135 8.17 1.77 23.94
N PRO A 136 7.40 1.63 22.87
CA PRO A 136 6.05 2.11 22.89
C PRO A 136 5.15 0.90 22.98
N ASP A 137 4.28 0.92 23.98
CA ASP A 137 3.02 0.22 23.97
C ASP A 137 2.24 0.71 22.74
N VAL A 138 2.54 0.15 21.56
CA VAL A 138 1.78 0.44 20.34
C VAL A 138 0.57 -0.47 20.41
N GLU A 139 -0.54 0.06 20.90
CA GLU A 139 -1.85 -0.50 20.64
C GLU A 139 -1.90 -0.90 19.16
N GLN A 140 -1.95 -2.21 18.91
CA GLN A 140 -1.77 -2.82 17.61
C GLN A 140 -2.97 -2.43 16.72
N LEU A 141 -2.86 -1.29 16.05
CA LEU A 141 -3.87 -0.74 15.16
C LEU A 141 -4.21 -1.75 14.06
N ARG A 142 -5.50 -1.98 13.83
CA ARG A 142 -5.96 -2.81 12.70
C ARG A 142 -5.50 -2.18 11.40
N LYS A 143 -4.94 -2.98 10.50
CA LYS A 143 -4.49 -2.52 9.18
C LYS A 143 -5.40 -3.03 8.08
N THR A 144 -5.58 -2.25 7.02
CA THR A 144 -6.40 -2.63 5.87
C THR A 144 -5.53 -2.78 4.62
N LEU A 145 -5.63 -3.93 3.94
CA LEU A 145 -5.02 -4.18 2.63
C LEU A 145 -6.11 -4.19 1.56
N LYS A 146 -6.01 -3.30 0.58
CA LYS A 146 -6.95 -3.23 -0.55
C LYS A 146 -6.55 -4.20 -1.65
N ILE A 147 -7.51 -4.99 -2.12
CA ILE A 147 -7.28 -6.00 -3.16
C ILE A 147 -8.29 -5.88 -4.31
N GLN A 148 -7.85 -6.31 -5.48
CA GLN A 148 -8.63 -6.39 -6.71
C GLN A 148 -8.62 -7.83 -7.21
N ILE A 149 -9.77 -8.32 -7.66
CA ILE A 149 -9.91 -9.69 -8.17
C ILE A 149 -10.31 -9.63 -9.64
N ILE A 150 -9.58 -10.36 -10.47
CA ILE A 150 -9.87 -10.58 -11.88
C ILE A 150 -10.12 -12.08 -12.04
N MET A 151 -11.19 -12.46 -12.73
CA MET A 151 -11.56 -13.85 -12.97
C MET A 151 -11.47 -14.19 -14.44
N ASP A 152 -10.73 -15.25 -14.77
CA ASP A 152 -10.65 -15.75 -16.14
C ASP A 152 -11.98 -16.38 -16.60
N LYS A 153 -12.16 -16.45 -17.92
CA LYS A 153 -13.39 -16.94 -18.55
C LYS A 153 -13.74 -18.36 -18.10
N ALA A 154 -12.76 -19.25 -18.08
CA ALA A 154 -12.99 -20.64 -17.74
C ALA A 154 -13.45 -20.80 -16.29
N LEU A 155 -12.92 -19.98 -15.36
CA LEU A 155 -13.38 -19.97 -13.98
C LEU A 155 -14.77 -19.36 -13.83
N TYR A 156 -15.05 -18.29 -14.57
CA TYR A 156 -16.39 -17.69 -14.61
C TYR A 156 -17.45 -18.70 -15.09
N GLU A 157 -17.15 -19.45 -16.15
CA GLU A 157 -18.01 -20.52 -16.66
C GLU A 157 -18.19 -21.64 -15.63
N TYR A 158 -17.09 -22.09 -15.01
CA TYR A 158 -17.13 -23.11 -13.95
C TYR A 158 -17.91 -22.65 -12.71
N MET A 159 -17.91 -21.36 -12.39
CA MET A 159 -18.62 -20.81 -11.24
C MET A 159 -20.13 -20.64 -11.46
N GLY A 160 -20.64 -20.89 -12.67
CA GLY A 160 -22.07 -20.89 -12.98
C GLY A 160 -22.47 -19.93 -14.11
N SER A 161 -21.51 -19.20 -14.71
CA SER A 161 -21.79 -18.22 -15.80
C SER A 161 -22.78 -17.11 -15.45
N GLU A 162 -22.97 -16.84 -14.16
CA GLU A 162 -23.82 -15.75 -13.66
C GLU A 162 -22.98 -14.78 -12.82
N VAL A 163 -23.12 -13.48 -13.09
CA VAL A 163 -22.31 -12.43 -12.43
C VAL A 163 -22.55 -12.42 -10.91
N ALA A 164 -23.81 -12.47 -10.49
CA ALA A 164 -24.18 -12.48 -9.07
C ALA A 164 -23.60 -13.69 -8.32
N VAL A 165 -23.71 -14.90 -8.89
CA VAL A 165 -23.20 -16.13 -8.29
C VAL A 165 -21.68 -16.13 -8.19
N ALA A 166 -20.98 -15.71 -9.24
CA ALA A 166 -19.52 -15.60 -9.24
C ALA A 166 -19.04 -14.57 -8.21
N ALA A 167 -19.68 -13.41 -8.14
CA ALA A 167 -19.36 -12.36 -7.17
C ALA A 167 -19.59 -12.82 -5.73
N GLU A 168 -20.70 -13.50 -5.45
CA GLU A 168 -21.00 -14.04 -4.13
C GLU A 168 -19.94 -15.04 -3.66
N LYS A 169 -19.48 -15.94 -4.55
CA LYS A 169 -18.40 -16.89 -4.26
C LYS A 169 -17.08 -16.19 -3.96
N VAL A 170 -16.71 -15.15 -4.72
CA VAL A 170 -15.50 -14.34 -4.45
C VAL A 170 -15.60 -13.67 -3.09
N VAL A 171 -16.74 -13.04 -2.79
CA VAL A 171 -16.94 -12.35 -1.51
C VAL A 171 -16.93 -13.33 -0.33
N TYR A 172 -17.49 -14.52 -0.50
CA TYR A 172 -17.37 -15.62 0.46
C TYR A 172 -15.91 -16.01 0.73
N ILE A 173 -15.11 -16.21 -0.33
CA ILE A 173 -13.67 -16.50 -0.22
C ILE A 173 -12.96 -15.39 0.58
N ILE A 174 -13.23 -14.12 0.28
CA ILE A 174 -12.63 -12.99 1.01
C ILE A 174 -13.10 -12.95 2.48
N GLY A 175 -14.33 -13.32 2.79
CA GLY A 175 -14.83 -13.44 4.17
C GLY A 175 -14.07 -14.51 4.99
N VAL A 176 -13.83 -15.67 4.38
CA VAL A 176 -13.04 -16.76 4.99
C VAL A 176 -11.58 -16.31 5.19
N ILE A 177 -10.98 -15.65 4.20
CA ILE A 177 -9.63 -15.07 4.31
C ILE A 177 -9.57 -14.05 5.44
N ASN A 178 -10.53 -13.13 5.55
CA ASN A 178 -10.57 -12.15 6.64
C ASN A 178 -10.65 -12.81 8.02
N THR A 179 -11.36 -13.93 8.13
CA THR A 179 -11.42 -14.71 9.37
C THR A 179 -10.02 -15.25 9.74
N MET A 180 -9.22 -15.71 8.77
CA MET A 180 -7.83 -16.10 8.97
C MET A 180 -6.91 -14.91 9.33
N PHE A 181 -6.98 -13.82 8.56
CA PHE A 181 -6.14 -12.62 8.72
C PHE A 181 -6.50 -11.78 9.96
N SER A 182 -7.65 -12.02 10.58
CA SER A 182 -8.00 -11.44 11.88
C SER A 182 -6.95 -11.71 12.96
N GLN A 183 -6.25 -12.85 12.88
CA GLN A 183 -5.15 -13.22 13.79
C GLN A 183 -3.95 -12.26 13.66
N LEU A 184 -3.69 -11.74 12.45
CA LEU A 184 -2.64 -10.73 12.18
C LEU A 184 -3.15 -9.28 12.35
N LYS A 185 -4.41 -9.09 12.76
CA LYS A 185 -5.09 -7.78 12.81
C LYS A 185 -5.09 -7.05 11.46
N VAL A 186 -5.18 -7.81 10.36
CA VAL A 186 -5.30 -7.30 8.99
C VAL A 186 -6.70 -7.55 8.46
N THR A 187 -7.30 -6.54 7.84
CA THR A 187 -8.53 -6.63 7.07
C THR A 187 -8.20 -6.57 5.58
N ILE A 188 -8.55 -7.62 4.84
CA ILE A 188 -8.46 -7.68 3.39
C ILE A 188 -9.74 -7.06 2.81
N MET A 189 -9.62 -5.90 2.17
CA MET A 189 -10.73 -5.15 1.61
C MET A 189 -10.82 -5.31 0.10
N LEU A 190 -11.95 -5.84 -0.38
CA LEU A 190 -12.24 -6.02 -1.80
C LEU A 190 -12.73 -4.69 -2.41
N THR A 191 -11.95 -4.11 -3.32
CA THR A 191 -12.24 -2.81 -3.95
C THR A 191 -12.74 -2.91 -5.38
N TYR A 192 -12.44 -4.02 -6.06
CA TYR A 192 -12.71 -4.20 -7.50
C TYR A 192 -12.86 -5.67 -7.86
N LEU A 193 -13.87 -6.00 -8.68
CA LEU A 193 -14.05 -7.33 -9.27
C LEU A 193 -14.30 -7.21 -10.77
N GLU A 194 -13.52 -7.90 -11.58
CA GLU A 194 -13.71 -7.99 -13.03
C GLU A 194 -13.81 -9.46 -13.47
N LEU A 195 -14.83 -9.75 -14.28
CA LEU A 195 -15.12 -11.08 -14.80
C LEU A 195 -14.94 -11.08 -16.31
N TRP A 196 -13.99 -11.86 -16.83
CA TRP A 196 -13.77 -12.00 -18.27
C TRP A 196 -14.80 -12.93 -18.92
N SER A 197 -16.07 -12.52 -18.92
CA SER A 197 -17.21 -13.31 -19.41
C SER A 197 -17.22 -13.51 -20.93
N ASP A 198 -16.54 -12.66 -21.71
CA ASP A 198 -16.45 -12.75 -23.16
C ASP A 198 -15.23 -13.57 -23.61
N GLN A 199 -14.02 -13.14 -23.24
CA GLN A 199 -12.74 -13.74 -23.55
C GLN A 199 -11.64 -13.25 -22.60
N ASN A 200 -10.61 -14.08 -22.40
CA ASN A 200 -9.46 -13.71 -21.59
C ASN A 200 -8.67 -12.56 -22.22
N LYS A 201 -8.32 -11.54 -21.43
CA LYS A 201 -7.54 -10.37 -21.90
C LYS A 201 -6.04 -10.61 -21.92
N ILE A 202 -5.59 -11.69 -21.29
CA ILE A 202 -4.23 -12.20 -21.39
C ILE A 202 -4.25 -13.68 -21.73
N LEU A 203 -3.15 -14.17 -22.33
CA LEU A 203 -2.96 -15.59 -22.56
C LEU A 203 -2.68 -16.30 -21.22
N SER A 204 -3.64 -17.09 -20.75
CA SER A 204 -3.54 -17.80 -19.47
C SER A 204 -2.74 -19.11 -19.52
N SER A 205 -2.26 -19.56 -20.69
CA SER A 205 -1.42 -20.77 -20.84
C SER A 205 0.04 -20.52 -20.46
N GLY A 206 0.71 -21.54 -19.92
CA GLY A 206 2.13 -21.50 -19.52
C GLY A 206 2.34 -21.77 -18.04
N ASP A 207 3.58 -21.56 -17.57
CA ASP A 207 3.95 -21.64 -16.15
C ASP A 207 3.36 -20.48 -15.33
N ALA A 208 3.24 -20.68 -14.01
CA ALA A 208 2.70 -19.69 -13.07
C ALA A 208 3.38 -18.33 -13.20
N ASN A 209 4.71 -18.35 -13.30
CA ASN A 209 5.52 -17.13 -13.30
C ASN A 209 5.38 -16.38 -14.64
N GLU A 210 5.29 -17.11 -15.75
CA GLU A 210 5.05 -16.51 -17.07
C GLU A 210 3.70 -15.81 -17.14
N ILE A 211 2.65 -16.46 -16.60
CA ILE A 211 1.32 -15.88 -16.53
C ILE A 211 1.32 -14.64 -15.61
N LEU A 212 1.99 -14.70 -14.46
CA LEU A 212 2.12 -13.57 -13.53
C LEU A 212 2.82 -12.37 -14.20
N GLN A 213 3.88 -12.59 -14.98
CA GLN A 213 4.56 -11.53 -15.72
C GLN A 213 3.65 -10.85 -16.74
N ARG A 214 2.89 -11.63 -17.52
CA ARG A 214 1.89 -11.08 -18.46
C ARG A 214 0.80 -10.30 -17.73
N PHE A 215 0.35 -10.82 -16.58
CA PHE A 215 -0.68 -10.16 -15.78
C PHE A 215 -0.20 -8.84 -15.17
N VAL A 216 1.03 -8.77 -14.66
CA VAL A 216 1.65 -7.50 -14.22
C VAL A 216 1.72 -6.49 -15.35
N SER A 217 2.12 -6.92 -16.55
CA SER A 217 2.15 -6.05 -17.73
C SER A 217 0.75 -5.54 -18.10
N TRP A 218 -0.28 -6.39 -17.99
CA TRP A 218 -1.66 -6.02 -18.24
C TRP A 218 -2.19 -5.04 -17.17
N LYS A 219 -1.95 -5.32 -15.87
CA LYS A 219 -2.32 -4.44 -14.74
C LYS A 219 -1.81 -3.02 -14.95
N LYS A 220 -0.55 -2.89 -15.37
CA LYS A 220 0.10 -1.58 -15.60
C LYS A 220 -0.66 -0.73 -16.63
N ASN A 221 -1.24 -1.35 -17.65
CA ASN A 221 -1.89 -0.64 -18.75
C ASN A 221 -3.38 -0.34 -18.45
N PHE A 222 -4.08 -1.26 -17.78
CA PHE A 222 -5.55 -1.22 -17.65
C PHE A 222 -6.06 -0.79 -16.27
N LEU A 223 -5.26 -0.93 -15.20
CA LEU A 223 -5.65 -0.60 -13.82
C LEU A 223 -4.89 0.62 -13.27
N SER A 224 -4.43 1.51 -14.15
CA SER A 224 -3.54 2.65 -13.82
C SER A 224 -4.09 3.61 -12.75
N HIS A 225 -5.41 3.78 -12.68
CA HIS A 225 -6.08 4.68 -11.73
C HIS A 225 -6.18 4.12 -10.30
N ARG A 226 -5.89 2.83 -10.08
CA ARG A 226 -5.91 2.15 -8.77
C ARG A 226 -4.64 1.34 -8.54
N SER A 227 -3.50 1.92 -8.91
CA SER A 227 -2.20 1.23 -9.03
C SER A 227 -1.64 0.67 -7.72
N HIS A 228 -2.05 1.20 -6.56
CA HIS A 228 -1.57 0.77 -5.23
C HIS A 228 -2.30 -0.44 -4.64
N ASP A 229 -3.44 -0.87 -5.20
CA ASP A 229 -4.13 -2.06 -4.72
C ASP A 229 -3.42 -3.34 -5.22
N LEU A 230 -3.43 -4.39 -4.40
CA LEU A 230 -2.89 -5.69 -4.76
C LEU A 230 -3.89 -6.44 -5.67
N ALA A 231 -3.49 -6.77 -6.89
CA ALA A 231 -4.37 -7.42 -7.86
C ALA A 231 -4.13 -8.93 -7.96
N PHE A 232 -5.19 -9.73 -7.96
CA PHE A 232 -5.12 -11.18 -8.14
C PHE A 232 -5.92 -11.63 -9.36
N LEU A 233 -5.28 -12.42 -10.23
CA LEU A 233 -5.96 -13.12 -11.32
C LEU A 233 -6.27 -14.57 -10.90
N LEU A 234 -7.54 -14.93 -10.94
CA LEU A 234 -8.03 -16.27 -10.63
C LEU A 234 -8.25 -17.03 -11.94
N ILE A 235 -7.65 -18.22 -12.07
CA ILE A 235 -7.62 -18.99 -13.32
C ILE A 235 -8.06 -20.43 -13.07
N TYR A 236 -9.02 -20.93 -13.85
CA TYR A 236 -9.41 -22.34 -13.77
C TYR A 236 -8.43 -23.27 -14.48
N ARG A 237 -8.06 -24.38 -13.85
CA ARG A 237 -7.29 -25.48 -14.45
C ARG A 237 -7.77 -26.82 -13.92
N ASP A 238 -7.93 -27.83 -14.79
CA ASP A 238 -8.36 -29.15 -14.31
C ASP A 238 -7.31 -29.79 -13.37
N TYR A 239 -6.03 -29.75 -13.77
CA TYR A 239 -4.93 -30.39 -13.05
C TYR A 239 -3.68 -29.49 -13.03
N PRO A 240 -3.64 -28.48 -12.13
CA PRO A 240 -2.49 -27.59 -12.05
C PRO A 240 -1.33 -28.21 -11.26
N ASN A 241 -0.09 -27.99 -11.71
CA ASN A 241 1.13 -28.44 -11.02
C ASN A 241 1.56 -27.51 -9.87
N TYR A 242 0.91 -26.35 -9.74
CA TYR A 242 1.18 -25.32 -8.74
C TYR A 242 -0.13 -24.62 -8.37
N VAL A 243 -0.18 -24.02 -7.18
CA VAL A 243 -1.41 -23.37 -6.68
C VAL A 243 -1.52 -21.89 -7.11
N GLY A 244 -0.42 -21.28 -7.51
CA GLY A 244 -0.36 -19.87 -7.93
C GLY A 244 1.06 -19.31 -7.87
N ALA A 245 1.18 -18.00 -8.08
CA ALA A 245 2.45 -17.27 -7.97
C ALA A 245 2.20 -15.80 -7.59
N THR A 246 3.09 -15.22 -6.80
CA THR A 246 3.10 -13.79 -6.45
C THR A 246 4.50 -13.35 -6.07
N TYR A 247 4.78 -12.06 -6.15
CA TYR A 247 6.06 -11.50 -5.71
C TYR A 247 6.11 -11.36 -4.20
N HIS A 248 7.13 -11.96 -3.57
CA HIS A 248 7.33 -11.92 -2.13
C HIS A 248 7.53 -10.49 -1.63
N GLY A 249 6.73 -10.08 -0.65
CA GLY A 249 6.83 -8.77 0.01
C GLY A 249 6.44 -7.57 -0.87
N MET A 250 5.80 -7.78 -2.02
CA MET A 250 5.47 -6.71 -2.96
C MET A 250 4.00 -6.27 -2.90
N ALA A 251 3.24 -6.63 -1.85
CA ALA A 251 1.80 -6.31 -1.75
C ALA A 251 1.47 -4.83 -2.01
N CYS A 252 2.31 -3.91 -1.53
CA CYS A 252 2.12 -2.47 -1.67
C CYS A 252 2.86 -1.84 -2.87
N ASP A 253 3.60 -2.63 -3.65
CA ASP A 253 4.31 -2.12 -4.82
C ASP A 253 3.32 -1.85 -5.97
N ALA A 254 3.34 -0.64 -6.50
CA ALA A 254 2.38 -0.24 -7.53
C ALA A 254 2.48 -1.06 -8.83
N LYS A 255 3.67 -1.61 -9.13
CA LYS A 255 3.94 -2.39 -10.35
C LYS A 255 3.88 -3.89 -10.07
N LEU A 256 4.51 -4.33 -8.99
CA LEU A 256 4.72 -5.75 -8.66
C LEU A 256 3.68 -6.32 -7.69
N GLY A 257 2.81 -5.48 -7.12
CA GLY A 257 1.67 -5.88 -6.30
C GLY A 257 0.62 -6.64 -7.10
N ALA A 258 0.96 -7.85 -7.50
CA ALA A 258 0.10 -8.76 -8.23
C ALA A 258 0.35 -10.22 -7.83
N GLY A 259 -0.68 -11.04 -8.00
CA GLY A 259 -0.60 -12.48 -7.87
C GLY A 259 -1.53 -13.19 -8.84
N ILE A 260 -1.29 -14.47 -9.03
CA ILE A 260 -2.22 -15.36 -9.71
C ILE A 260 -2.53 -16.55 -8.80
N ALA A 261 -3.77 -17.01 -8.83
CA ALA A 261 -4.21 -18.21 -8.12
C ALA A 261 -4.88 -19.16 -9.10
N LEU A 262 -4.42 -20.39 -9.12
CA LEU A 262 -5.03 -21.44 -9.93
C LEU A 262 -6.12 -22.13 -9.13
N TYR A 263 -7.29 -22.31 -9.74
CA TYR A 263 -8.44 -23.00 -9.20
C TYR A 263 -8.51 -24.41 -9.81
N PRO A 264 -8.11 -25.46 -9.06
CA PRO A 264 -8.21 -26.85 -9.52
C PRO A 264 -9.65 -27.33 -9.64
N LYS A 265 -9.90 -28.30 -10.52
CA LYS A 265 -11.19 -28.99 -10.54
C LYS A 265 -11.45 -29.68 -9.20
N LYS A 266 -12.70 -29.60 -8.71
CA LYS A 266 -13.16 -30.20 -7.44
C LYS A 266 -12.54 -29.61 -6.16
N ILE A 267 -11.76 -28.53 -6.22
CA ILE A 267 -11.32 -27.83 -5.00
C ILE A 267 -12.55 -27.22 -4.30
N THR A 268 -12.59 -27.28 -2.97
CA THR A 268 -13.62 -26.58 -2.19
C THR A 268 -13.29 -25.10 -2.07
N LEU A 269 -14.31 -24.25 -1.85
CA LEU A 269 -14.08 -22.82 -1.60
C LEU A 269 -13.23 -22.59 -0.34
N GLU A 270 -13.38 -23.43 0.68
CA GLU A 270 -12.53 -23.39 1.89
C GLU A 270 -11.05 -23.64 1.52
N ALA A 271 -10.75 -24.72 0.79
CA ALA A 271 -9.38 -25.05 0.41
C ALA A 271 -8.77 -23.98 -0.52
N PHE A 272 -9.56 -23.43 -1.45
CA PHE A 272 -9.11 -22.33 -2.29
C PHE A 272 -8.87 -21.03 -1.51
N SER A 273 -9.65 -20.78 -0.45
CA SER A 273 -9.40 -19.66 0.46
C SER A 273 -8.06 -19.78 1.18
N VAL A 274 -7.61 -21.00 1.50
CA VAL A 274 -6.26 -21.25 2.05
C VAL A 274 -5.18 -20.93 1.02
N VAL A 275 -5.34 -21.34 -0.24
CA VAL A 275 -4.40 -21.00 -1.33
C VAL A 275 -4.27 -19.49 -1.47
N MET A 276 -5.39 -18.78 -1.53
CA MET A 276 -5.39 -17.32 -1.59
C MET A 276 -4.75 -16.68 -0.35
N ALA A 277 -5.02 -17.21 0.86
CA ALA A 277 -4.42 -16.73 2.09
C ALA A 277 -2.90 -16.92 2.13
N GLN A 278 -2.40 -18.06 1.64
CA GLN A 278 -0.96 -18.34 1.49
C GLN A 278 -0.31 -17.34 0.54
N LEU A 279 -0.91 -17.14 -0.64
CA LEU A 279 -0.40 -16.18 -1.63
C LEU A 279 -0.41 -14.75 -1.07
N LEU A 280 -1.49 -14.32 -0.42
CA LEU A 280 -1.56 -13.02 0.26
C LEU A 280 -0.50 -12.88 1.34
N GLY A 281 -0.25 -13.95 2.11
CA GLY A 281 0.83 -14.01 3.10
C GLY A 281 2.20 -13.78 2.44
N ILE A 282 2.48 -14.46 1.33
CA ILE A 282 3.72 -14.29 0.56
C ILE A 282 3.83 -12.86 0.01
N SER A 283 2.75 -12.29 -0.54
CA SER A 283 2.74 -10.88 -0.98
C SER A 283 3.03 -9.92 0.17
N LEU A 284 2.64 -10.28 1.40
CA LEU A 284 2.92 -9.53 2.64
C LEU A 284 4.30 -9.83 3.25
N GLY A 285 5.12 -10.67 2.60
CA GLY A 285 6.50 -10.97 3.02
C GLY A 285 6.62 -12.17 3.98
N LEU A 286 5.59 -13.02 4.07
CA LEU A 286 5.67 -14.29 4.78
C LEU A 286 6.27 -15.39 3.88
N THR A 287 6.92 -16.36 4.50
CA THR A 287 7.41 -17.58 3.85
C THR A 287 6.61 -18.78 4.34
N TYR A 288 6.74 -19.93 3.67
CA TYR A 288 6.20 -21.17 4.23
C TYR A 288 6.91 -21.52 5.54
N ASP A 289 6.15 -22.11 6.46
CA ASP A 289 6.61 -22.52 7.77
C ASP A 289 7.59 -23.69 7.66
N ASP A 290 8.71 -23.61 8.39
CA ASP A 290 9.60 -24.73 8.60
C ASP A 290 9.01 -25.64 9.69
N ASN A 291 8.69 -26.88 9.33
CA ASN A 291 8.05 -27.86 10.23
C ASN A 291 8.87 -28.17 11.50
N TYR A 292 10.18 -27.89 11.53
CA TYR A 292 11.03 -28.16 12.69
C TYR A 292 11.21 -26.95 13.61
N ASN A 293 11.18 -25.74 13.05
CA ASN A 293 11.53 -24.51 13.75
C ASN A 293 10.31 -23.63 14.10
N CYS A 294 9.17 -23.87 13.45
CA CYS A 294 7.95 -23.09 13.64
C CYS A 294 6.92 -23.85 14.45
N PHE A 295 6.40 -23.21 15.49
CA PHE A 295 5.33 -23.73 16.33
C PHE A 295 3.97 -23.39 15.74
N CYS A 296 3.15 -24.42 15.52
CA CYS A 296 1.77 -24.27 15.09
C CYS A 296 0.81 -24.42 16.28
N PRO A 297 -0.02 -23.40 16.59
CA PRO A 297 -0.90 -23.43 17.77
C PRO A 297 -2.16 -24.30 17.59
N GLY A 298 -2.44 -24.72 16.36
CA GLY A 298 -3.55 -25.61 16.02
C GLY A 298 -3.10 -26.79 15.17
N THR A 299 -4.04 -27.50 14.58
CA THR A 299 -3.77 -28.72 13.81
C THR A 299 -3.22 -28.47 12.42
N ALA A 300 -3.44 -27.27 11.88
CA ALA A 300 -2.87 -26.84 10.62
C ALA A 300 -2.51 -25.35 10.64
N CYS A 301 -1.34 -25.03 10.09
CA CYS A 301 -0.88 -23.65 9.92
C CYS A 301 -1.07 -23.18 8.48
N ILE A 302 -1.55 -21.96 8.30
CA ILE A 302 -1.90 -21.38 7.00
C ILE A 302 -0.70 -21.43 6.06
N MET A 303 0.48 -21.05 6.54
CA MET A 303 1.74 -21.07 5.78
C MET A 303 2.39 -22.47 5.73
N ASN A 304 1.64 -23.55 5.98
CA ASN A 304 2.04 -24.91 5.65
C ASN A 304 1.32 -25.35 4.37
N PRO A 305 2.02 -25.82 3.32
CA PRO A 305 1.35 -26.21 2.09
C PRO A 305 0.33 -27.36 2.22
N GLN A 306 0.47 -28.23 3.24
CA GLN A 306 -0.52 -29.28 3.52
C GLN A 306 -1.83 -28.75 4.11
N ALA A 307 -1.88 -27.49 4.53
CA ALA A 307 -3.09 -26.89 5.11
C ALA A 307 -4.27 -26.83 4.12
N ILE A 308 -3.99 -26.83 2.81
CA ILE A 308 -5.01 -26.90 1.75
C ILE A 308 -5.86 -28.18 1.89
N ARG A 309 -5.25 -29.28 2.37
CA ARG A 309 -5.91 -30.57 2.57
C ARG A 309 -6.58 -30.70 3.95
N SER A 310 -6.29 -29.78 4.86
CA SER A 310 -6.78 -29.81 6.25
C SER A 310 -8.15 -29.17 6.41
N HIS A 311 -8.96 -29.75 7.29
CA HIS A 311 -10.27 -29.22 7.68
C HIS A 311 -10.18 -28.51 9.05
N GLY A 312 -11.16 -27.68 9.34
CA GLY A 312 -11.21 -26.93 10.59
C GLY A 312 -10.39 -25.64 10.56
N VAL A 313 -10.24 -25.05 11.75
CA VAL A 313 -9.60 -23.76 11.96
C VAL A 313 -8.09 -23.84 11.71
N LYS A 314 -7.58 -22.85 10.98
CA LYS A 314 -6.19 -22.76 10.58
C LYS A 314 -5.56 -21.53 11.23
N TYR A 315 -4.29 -21.64 11.61
CA TYR A 315 -3.61 -20.60 12.37
C TYR A 315 -2.38 -20.07 11.64
N PHE A 316 -1.98 -18.84 11.91
CA PHE A 316 -0.61 -18.43 11.59
C PHE A 316 0.34 -18.99 12.65
N SER A 317 1.46 -19.56 12.23
CA SER A 317 2.52 -20.01 13.14
C SER A 317 3.14 -18.83 13.88
N ASN A 318 3.94 -19.11 14.92
CA ASN A 318 4.76 -18.08 15.56
C ASN A 318 5.74 -17.42 14.57
N CYS A 319 6.36 -18.19 13.67
CA CYS A 319 7.23 -17.68 12.62
C CYS A 319 6.51 -16.70 11.68
N SER A 320 5.30 -17.07 11.25
CA SER A 320 4.47 -16.22 10.39
C SER A 320 4.08 -14.92 11.10
N MET A 321 3.70 -15.00 12.38
CA MET A 321 3.36 -13.83 13.19
C MET A 321 4.57 -12.89 13.37
N ASP A 322 5.74 -13.45 13.68
CA ASP A 322 6.97 -12.68 13.85
C ASP A 322 7.47 -12.09 12.52
N GLY A 323 7.33 -12.84 11.42
CA GLY A 323 7.62 -12.38 10.06
C GLY A 323 6.75 -11.18 9.70
N TYR A 324 5.43 -11.28 9.92
CA TYR A 324 4.50 -10.19 9.69
C TYR A 324 4.88 -8.93 10.49
N ASN A 325 5.12 -9.07 11.80
CA ASN A 325 5.45 -7.94 12.67
C ASN A 325 6.75 -7.22 12.24
N ARG A 326 7.73 -7.96 11.73
CA ARG A 326 8.98 -7.40 11.18
C ARG A 326 8.74 -6.61 9.90
N VAL A 327 7.95 -7.17 8.99
CA VAL A 327 7.76 -6.63 7.64
C VAL A 327 6.78 -5.45 7.63
N VAL A 328 5.71 -5.52 8.41
CA VAL A 328 4.63 -4.51 8.42
C VAL A 328 5.06 -3.14 8.96
N SER A 329 6.23 -3.06 9.60
CA SER A 329 6.81 -1.82 10.13
C SER A 329 7.73 -1.14 9.11
N GLN A 330 8.02 -1.81 7.99
CA GLN A 330 8.92 -1.32 6.96
C GLN A 330 8.23 -0.29 6.04
N PRO A 331 8.95 0.71 5.51
CA PRO A 331 8.39 1.77 4.68
C PRO A 331 7.76 1.27 3.37
N GLU A 332 8.10 0.08 2.92
CA GLU A 332 7.56 -0.58 1.73
C GLU A 332 6.08 -0.96 1.91
N PHE A 333 5.59 -1.10 3.15
CA PHE A 333 4.20 -1.48 3.46
C PHE A 333 3.29 -0.29 3.81
N LYS A 334 3.66 0.93 3.40
CA LYS A 334 2.89 2.17 3.65
C LYS A 334 1.47 2.16 3.07
N CYS A 335 1.16 1.29 2.09
CA CYS A 335 -0.20 1.18 1.56
C CYS A 335 -1.19 0.57 2.55
N LEU A 336 -0.71 -0.14 3.59
CA LEU A 336 -1.53 -0.67 4.66
C LEU A 336 -2.06 0.48 5.53
N GLN A 337 -3.33 0.83 5.33
CA GLN A 337 -3.96 1.93 6.04
C GLN A 337 -4.26 1.51 7.47
N ASN A 338 -3.82 2.31 8.45
CA ASN A 338 -4.26 2.14 9.83
C ASN A 338 -5.75 2.50 9.91
N GLN A 339 -6.56 1.56 10.38
CA GLN A 339 -7.96 1.83 10.66
C GLN A 339 -8.06 2.53 12.02
N THR A 340 -8.26 3.85 12.01
CA THR A 340 -8.84 4.51 13.17
C THR A 340 -10.27 4.02 13.30
N VAL A 341 -10.62 3.45 14.45
CA VAL A 341 -12.01 3.13 14.79
C VAL A 341 -12.72 4.46 14.99
N SER A 342 -13.10 5.11 13.89
CA SER A 342 -13.94 6.30 13.91
C SER A 342 -15.37 5.94 13.57
N ASN A 343 -16.26 6.56 14.34
CA ASN A 343 -17.63 6.17 14.54
C ASN A 343 -18.49 6.24 13.28
N MET A 344 -19.48 5.34 13.24
CA MET A 344 -20.75 5.39 12.49
C MET A 344 -20.90 6.55 11.51
N ALA A 345 -20.96 6.20 10.23
CA ALA A 345 -21.52 7.01 9.16
C ALA A 345 -22.82 7.70 9.63
N ARG A 346 -22.76 9.01 9.84
CA ARG A 346 -23.94 9.88 9.87
C ARG A 346 -24.14 10.41 8.45
N GLN A 347 -25.39 10.33 8.02
CA GLN A 347 -25.92 10.77 6.73
C GLN A 347 -25.35 12.14 6.32
N SER A 348 -24.76 12.22 5.12
CA SER A 348 -24.28 13.47 4.54
C SER A 348 -25.44 14.28 3.95
N SER A 349 -25.53 15.54 4.35
CA SER A 349 -26.21 16.59 3.59
C SER A 349 -25.26 17.03 2.47
N ASP A 350 -25.77 17.13 1.25
CA ASP A 350 -25.03 17.55 0.05
C ASP A 350 -24.55 19.01 0.21
N THR A 351 -23.28 19.33 -0.10
CA THR A 351 -22.67 20.68 0.07
C THR A 351 -21.40 20.85 -0.79
N CYS A 352 -21.43 21.78 -1.75
CA CYS A 352 -20.29 22.11 -2.63
C CYS A 352 -19.05 22.64 -1.86
N GLY A 353 -17.86 22.15 -2.23
CA GLY A 353 -16.56 22.51 -1.64
C GLY A 353 -16.00 21.46 -0.66
N ASN A 354 -16.62 20.29 -0.60
CA ASN A 354 -16.23 19.17 0.27
C ASN A 354 -15.35 18.13 -0.47
N GLY A 355 -15.06 18.36 -1.75
CA GLY A 355 -14.27 17.47 -2.60
C GLY A 355 -15.04 16.24 -3.10
N ARG A 356 -16.38 16.27 -3.05
CA ARG A 356 -17.26 15.21 -3.53
C ARG A 356 -18.35 15.83 -4.41
N VAL A 357 -18.49 15.28 -5.62
CA VAL A 357 -19.57 15.66 -6.53
C VAL A 357 -20.90 15.12 -6.00
N ASP A 358 -21.76 16.01 -5.51
CA ASP A 358 -23.10 15.70 -5.00
C ASP A 358 -24.17 15.78 -6.13
N ASN A 359 -25.43 15.40 -5.84
CA ASN A 359 -26.48 15.40 -6.86
C ASN A 359 -26.77 16.84 -7.33
N GLU A 360 -26.66 17.07 -8.65
CA GLU A 360 -26.69 18.38 -9.35
C GLU A 360 -25.34 19.08 -9.55
N GLU A 361 -24.22 18.53 -9.07
CA GLU A 361 -22.88 19.08 -9.31
C GLU A 361 -22.17 18.37 -10.49
N GLN A 362 -21.42 19.10 -11.32
CA GLN A 362 -20.58 18.50 -12.37
C GLN A 362 -19.16 18.16 -11.89
N CYS A 363 -18.66 18.88 -10.88
CA CYS A 363 -17.37 18.67 -10.24
C CYS A 363 -17.33 19.36 -8.86
N ASP A 364 -16.60 18.80 -7.90
CA ASP A 364 -16.25 19.44 -6.62
C ASP A 364 -14.73 19.25 -6.39
N CYS A 365 -13.97 20.33 -6.60
CA CYS A 365 -12.51 20.35 -6.52
C CYS A 365 -12.00 20.65 -5.10
N GLY A 366 -12.87 20.58 -4.08
CA GLY A 366 -12.57 21.05 -2.73
C GLY A 366 -12.57 22.57 -2.62
N THR A 367 -12.15 23.10 -1.46
CA THR A 367 -12.00 24.55 -1.28
C THR A 367 -10.92 25.11 -2.20
N PRO A 368 -11.12 26.29 -2.83
CA PRO A 368 -10.20 26.89 -3.81
C PRO A 368 -8.94 27.50 -3.17
N GLU A 369 -8.20 26.73 -2.38
CA GLU A 369 -6.98 27.17 -1.70
C GLU A 369 -5.76 26.41 -2.25
N PHE A 370 -4.70 27.15 -2.61
CA PHE A 370 -3.41 26.55 -2.97
C PHE A 370 -2.83 25.80 -1.77
N HIS A 371 -2.16 24.66 -2.01
CA HIS A 371 -1.39 23.99 -0.97
C HIS A 371 -0.38 24.95 -0.35
N GLU A 372 -0.25 24.92 0.99
CA GLU A 372 0.74 25.74 1.70
C GLU A 372 2.16 25.51 1.12
N ARG A 373 2.99 26.57 1.14
CA ARG A 373 4.37 26.50 0.66
C ARG A 373 5.13 25.39 1.37
N GLY A 374 5.97 24.64 0.64
CA GLY A 374 6.71 23.53 1.24
C GLY A 374 5.94 22.21 1.30
N HIS A 375 4.74 22.12 0.72
CA HIS A 375 4.08 20.84 0.46
C HIS A 375 4.76 20.12 -0.71
N ILE A 376 5.17 18.86 -0.55
CA ILE A 376 5.83 18.12 -1.64
C ILE A 376 4.83 17.86 -2.76
N CYS A 377 5.10 18.40 -3.95
CA CYS A 377 4.29 18.18 -5.15
C CYS A 377 4.91 17.19 -6.13
N ARG A 378 6.24 17.03 -6.13
CA ARG A 378 6.93 15.99 -6.90
C ARG A 378 8.05 15.36 -6.07
N ILE A 379 8.08 14.03 -6.06
CA ILE A 379 9.13 13.26 -5.39
C ILE A 379 10.27 12.96 -6.35
N SER A 380 11.50 13.00 -5.83
CA SER A 380 12.70 12.55 -6.54
C SER A 380 12.57 11.10 -6.98
N LYS A 381 12.95 10.81 -8.24
CA LYS A 381 12.95 9.46 -8.82
C LYS A 381 14.35 8.84 -8.90
N ASP A 382 15.38 9.60 -8.59
CA ASP A 382 16.78 9.26 -8.82
C ASP A 382 17.69 10.05 -7.87
N PRO A 383 18.87 9.55 -7.47
CA PRO A 383 19.84 10.35 -6.72
C PRO A 383 20.25 11.66 -7.39
N CYS A 384 20.09 11.78 -8.71
CA CYS A 384 20.35 12.99 -9.50
C CYS A 384 19.11 13.84 -9.79
N ASP A 385 17.97 13.50 -9.18
CA ASP A 385 16.68 14.17 -9.30
C ASP A 385 16.28 14.70 -7.92
N PHE A 386 15.69 15.89 -7.84
CA PHE A 386 15.30 16.48 -6.56
C PHE A 386 13.80 16.32 -6.28
N SER A 387 13.36 16.66 -5.06
CA SER A 387 11.92 16.75 -4.76
C SER A 387 11.53 18.23 -4.76
N GLU A 388 10.37 18.53 -5.30
CA GLU A 388 9.85 19.88 -5.44
C GLU A 388 8.63 20.08 -4.56
N TYR A 389 8.46 21.33 -4.19
CA TYR A 389 7.47 21.78 -3.25
C TYR A 389 6.58 22.84 -3.88
N CYS A 390 5.32 22.87 -3.45
CA CYS A 390 4.40 23.94 -3.81
C CYS A 390 4.97 25.28 -3.32
N SER A 391 4.89 26.31 -4.16
CA SER A 391 5.30 27.67 -3.78
C SER A 391 4.28 28.37 -2.86
N GLY A 392 3.06 27.83 -2.77
CA GLY A 392 1.92 28.43 -2.09
C GLY A 392 1.27 29.58 -2.86
N THR A 393 1.69 29.83 -4.11
CA THR A 393 1.24 30.97 -4.94
C THR A 393 0.82 30.54 -6.34
N ASN A 394 0.94 29.26 -6.67
CA ASN A 394 0.66 28.71 -7.99
C ASN A 394 -0.03 27.34 -7.84
N GLU A 395 -0.90 27.01 -8.77
CA GLU A 395 -1.57 25.72 -8.88
C GLU A 395 -0.63 24.61 -9.36
N PHE A 396 0.41 24.98 -10.11
CA PHE A 396 1.43 24.05 -10.59
C PHE A 396 2.61 23.94 -9.61
N CYS A 397 3.19 22.74 -9.57
CA CYS A 397 4.49 22.51 -8.94
C CYS A 397 5.55 23.40 -9.62
N VAL A 398 6.59 23.77 -8.88
CA VAL A 398 7.75 24.46 -9.47
C VAL A 398 8.43 23.57 -10.52
N ALA A 399 9.31 24.17 -11.33
CA ALA A 399 10.04 23.45 -12.37
C ALA A 399 10.80 22.24 -11.80
N ASP A 400 10.83 21.14 -12.57
CA ASP A 400 11.54 19.89 -12.25
C ASP A 400 13.06 20.14 -12.27
N LEU A 401 13.66 20.26 -11.09
CA LEU A 401 15.08 20.55 -10.92
C LEU A 401 15.87 19.26 -10.80
N LYS A 402 16.99 19.20 -11.52
CA LYS A 402 17.90 18.04 -11.51
C LYS A 402 19.30 18.45 -11.15
N SER A 403 20.09 17.50 -10.68
CA SER A 403 21.53 17.73 -10.55
C SER A 403 22.11 18.07 -11.92
N ALA A 404 23.06 19.01 -11.94
CA ALA A 404 23.79 19.36 -13.14
C ALA A 404 24.46 18.10 -13.72
N ASP A 405 24.59 18.08 -15.05
CA ASP A 405 25.31 17.02 -15.74
C ASP A 405 26.75 16.97 -15.21
N LEU A 406 27.21 15.76 -14.91
CA LEU A 406 28.55 15.39 -14.44
C LEU A 406 28.86 15.73 -12.97
N GLU A 407 27.86 16.09 -12.17
CA GLU A 407 27.99 16.06 -10.70
C GLU A 407 28.09 14.60 -10.19
N PRO A 408 28.91 14.32 -9.17
CA PRO A 408 29.10 12.98 -8.65
C PRO A 408 27.87 12.50 -7.88
N CYS A 409 27.47 11.25 -8.13
CA CYS A 409 26.42 10.54 -7.43
C CYS A 409 26.92 9.17 -6.93
N ASN A 410 26.08 8.47 -6.16
CA ASN A 410 26.41 7.17 -5.57
C ASN A 410 27.78 7.17 -4.84
N ASN A 411 27.94 8.05 -3.85
CA ASN A 411 29.20 8.21 -3.11
C ASN A 411 30.43 8.48 -4.01
N LYS A 412 30.25 9.30 -5.06
CA LYS A 412 31.28 9.68 -6.05
C LYS A 412 31.78 8.54 -6.94
N THR A 413 31.01 7.45 -7.06
CA THR A 413 31.33 6.31 -7.94
C THR A 413 30.66 6.39 -9.32
N ALA A 414 29.75 7.34 -9.51
CA ALA A 414 29.05 7.58 -10.76
C ALA A 414 28.83 9.09 -10.97
N PHE A 415 28.43 9.49 -12.17
CA PHE A 415 28.03 10.86 -12.48
C PHE A 415 26.54 10.95 -12.80
N CYS A 416 25.94 12.09 -12.47
CA CYS A 416 24.63 12.49 -12.94
C CYS A 416 24.69 12.84 -14.43
N TYR A 417 23.79 12.29 -15.24
CA TYR A 417 23.68 12.72 -16.64
C TYR A 417 22.23 12.63 -17.12
N LYS A 418 21.64 13.78 -17.42
CA LYS A 418 20.23 14.00 -17.74
C LYS A 418 19.29 13.57 -16.62
N GLY A 419 19.64 13.94 -15.37
CA GLY A 419 18.86 13.62 -14.18
C GLY A 419 18.89 12.15 -13.75
N ILE A 420 19.82 11.35 -14.27
CA ILE A 420 19.98 9.93 -13.91
C ILE A 420 21.42 9.68 -13.48
N CYS A 421 21.60 9.04 -12.33
CA CYS A 421 22.89 8.55 -11.87
C CYS A 421 23.38 7.39 -12.74
N ARG A 422 24.43 7.63 -13.53
CA ARG A 422 25.02 6.71 -14.53
C ARG A 422 25.94 5.69 -13.86
N ASP A 423 25.31 4.75 -13.17
CA ASP A 423 25.98 3.62 -12.54
C ASP A 423 25.98 2.39 -13.46
N THR A 424 27.16 1.84 -13.75
CA THR A 424 27.35 0.67 -14.62
C THR A 424 26.63 -0.56 -14.09
N THR A 425 26.65 -0.79 -12.77
CA THR A 425 25.93 -1.90 -12.14
C THR A 425 24.43 -1.74 -12.31
N ARG A 426 23.92 -0.52 -12.16
CA ARG A 426 22.50 -0.24 -12.42
C ARG A 426 22.13 -0.49 -13.88
N GLN A 427 23.00 -0.12 -14.83
CA GLN A 427 22.79 -0.40 -16.26
C GLN A 427 22.80 -1.91 -16.54
N CYS A 428 23.74 -2.66 -15.94
CA CYS A 428 23.80 -4.12 -16.01
C CYS A 428 22.51 -4.77 -15.52
N VAL A 429 22.01 -4.35 -14.35
CA VAL A 429 20.76 -4.88 -13.78
C VAL A 429 19.56 -4.55 -14.65
N GLN A 430 19.52 -3.36 -15.27
CA GLN A 430 18.43 -2.99 -16.18
C GLN A 430 18.42 -3.82 -17.47
N LEU A 431 19.60 -4.18 -18.00
CA LEU A 431 19.71 -4.90 -19.26
C LEU A 431 19.63 -6.42 -19.08
N PHE A 432 20.32 -6.97 -18.09
CA PHE A 432 20.48 -8.42 -17.88
C PHE A 432 19.74 -8.95 -16.64
N GLY A 433 19.14 -8.07 -15.84
CA GLY A 433 18.44 -8.44 -14.61
C GLY A 433 19.35 -8.53 -13.38
N LYS A 434 18.74 -8.87 -12.24
CA LYS A 434 19.32 -8.67 -10.90
C LYS A 434 20.64 -9.39 -10.58
N PHE A 435 21.03 -10.39 -11.36
CA PHE A 435 22.28 -11.14 -11.14
C PHE A 435 23.48 -10.59 -11.92
N ALA A 436 23.23 -9.58 -12.76
CA ALA A 436 24.28 -8.86 -13.45
C ALA A 436 24.82 -7.73 -12.58
N LYS A 437 26.13 -7.61 -12.54
CA LYS A 437 26.85 -6.54 -11.83
C LYS A 437 27.79 -5.85 -12.80
N GLY A 438 28.11 -4.57 -12.58
CA GLY A 438 29.14 -3.88 -13.36
C GLY A 438 30.44 -4.69 -13.32
N ALA A 439 30.99 -4.98 -14.50
CA ALA A 439 32.22 -5.75 -14.60
C ALA A 439 33.42 -4.94 -14.12
N ASP A 440 34.50 -5.66 -13.79
CA ASP A 440 35.81 -5.06 -13.57
C ASP A 440 36.47 -4.67 -14.90
N TYR A 441 37.61 -3.98 -14.77
CA TYR A 441 38.40 -3.54 -15.92
C TYR A 441 38.83 -4.73 -16.80
N LEU A 442 39.22 -5.86 -16.20
CA LEU A 442 39.68 -7.04 -16.94
C LEU A 442 38.59 -7.62 -17.84
N CYS A 443 37.40 -7.91 -17.31
CA CYS A 443 36.29 -8.37 -18.13
C CYS A 443 35.96 -7.39 -19.26
N THR A 444 35.91 -6.10 -18.93
CA THR A 444 35.53 -5.05 -19.90
C THR A 444 36.56 -4.92 -21.01
N GLN A 445 37.85 -4.91 -20.65
CA GLN A 445 38.94 -4.85 -21.60
C GLN A 445 38.92 -6.06 -22.54
N GLU A 446 38.89 -7.28 -22.00
CA GLU A 446 39.02 -8.49 -22.82
C GLU A 446 37.86 -8.67 -23.80
N VAL A 447 36.64 -8.29 -23.41
CA VAL A 447 35.46 -8.33 -24.29
C VAL A 447 35.54 -7.22 -25.33
N ASN A 448 35.74 -5.96 -24.92
CA ASN A 448 35.72 -4.81 -25.85
C ASN A 448 36.95 -4.74 -26.78
N TYR A 449 38.00 -5.52 -26.50
CA TYR A 449 39.18 -5.63 -27.37
C TYR A 449 38.98 -6.60 -28.55
N GLN A 450 37.98 -7.49 -28.50
CA GLN A 450 37.69 -8.46 -29.56
C GLN A 450 37.28 -7.78 -30.88
N ALA A 451 36.72 -6.57 -30.82
CA ALA A 451 36.19 -5.84 -31.97
C ALA A 451 35.13 -6.65 -32.75
N ASP A 452 34.25 -7.34 -32.02
CA ASP A 452 33.13 -8.11 -32.55
C ASP A 452 31.78 -7.45 -32.18
N LYS A 453 30.65 -8.08 -32.52
CA LYS A 453 29.31 -7.52 -32.24
C LYS A 453 28.99 -7.40 -30.74
N PHE A 454 29.73 -8.07 -29.87
CA PHE A 454 29.56 -8.08 -28.42
C PHE A 454 30.59 -7.19 -27.72
N GLY A 455 31.66 -6.79 -28.39
CA GLY A 455 32.71 -5.99 -27.82
C GLY A 455 33.33 -5.03 -28.83
N ASP A 456 32.85 -3.79 -28.82
CA ASP A 456 33.30 -2.73 -29.70
C ASP A 456 33.03 -1.33 -29.08
N CYS A 457 33.59 -0.28 -29.67
CA CYS A 457 33.35 1.11 -29.32
C CYS A 457 32.68 1.82 -30.50
N ASP A 458 31.36 1.77 -30.56
CA ASP A 458 30.52 2.38 -31.61
C ASP A 458 30.82 1.81 -33.01
N GLY A 459 30.80 0.49 -33.12
CA GLY A 459 31.09 -0.29 -34.33
C GLY A 459 32.57 -0.35 -34.73
N LYS A 460 33.48 0.16 -33.88
CA LYS A 460 34.92 0.22 -34.15
C LYS A 460 35.71 -0.48 -33.05
N ARG A 461 36.95 -0.84 -33.36
CA ARG A 461 37.89 -1.33 -32.34
C ARG A 461 38.10 -0.25 -31.27
N CYS A 462 37.96 -0.64 -30.00
CA CYS A 462 38.22 0.25 -28.88
C CYS A 462 39.70 0.65 -28.78
N LEU A 463 39.95 1.94 -28.54
CA LEU A 463 41.26 2.41 -28.06
C LEU A 463 41.43 2.01 -26.59
N LEU A 464 42.67 1.80 -26.15
CA LEU A 464 42.97 1.33 -24.79
C LEU A 464 42.33 2.21 -23.68
N TRP A 465 42.31 3.52 -23.87
CA TRP A 465 41.71 4.47 -22.92
C TRP A 465 40.18 4.56 -22.99
N SER A 466 39.54 3.92 -23.97
CA SER A 466 38.09 3.99 -24.22
C SER A 466 37.41 2.64 -24.04
N VAL A 467 38.14 1.59 -23.63
CA VAL A 467 37.59 0.24 -23.45
C VAL A 467 36.41 0.21 -22.48
N LEU A 468 36.36 1.12 -21.50
CA LEU A 468 35.25 1.24 -20.55
C LEU A 468 34.02 1.98 -21.11
N CYS A 469 34.09 2.52 -22.32
CA CYS A 469 33.01 3.25 -22.98
C CYS A 469 32.38 2.50 -24.16
N GLY A 470 32.83 1.28 -24.43
CA GLY A 470 32.31 0.43 -25.49
C GLY A 470 31.00 -0.27 -25.12
N LYS A 471 30.88 -1.54 -25.50
CA LYS A 471 29.77 -2.39 -25.08
C LYS A 471 29.74 -2.53 -23.55
N LEU A 472 28.53 -2.62 -23.02
CA LEU A 472 28.28 -2.84 -21.61
C LEU A 472 28.66 -4.28 -21.25
N VAL A 473 29.71 -4.40 -20.43
CA VAL A 473 30.18 -5.68 -19.91
C VAL A 473 29.79 -5.81 -18.45
N CYS A 474 29.23 -6.95 -18.08
CA CYS A 474 28.74 -7.22 -16.74
C CYS A 474 29.30 -8.54 -16.21
N HIS A 475 29.52 -8.64 -14.91
CA HIS A 475 29.70 -9.93 -14.25
C HIS A 475 28.35 -10.63 -14.11
N TRP A 476 28.31 -11.91 -14.45
CA TRP A 476 27.16 -12.79 -14.30
C TRP A 476 27.40 -13.78 -13.18
N THR A 477 26.61 -13.67 -12.12
CA THR A 477 26.78 -14.47 -10.89
C THR A 477 25.78 -15.62 -10.77
N HIS A 478 24.99 -15.87 -11.82
CA HIS A 478 23.95 -16.89 -11.81
C HIS A 478 24.36 -18.12 -12.63
N THR A 479 23.88 -19.29 -12.22
CA THR A 479 24.22 -20.57 -12.86
C THR A 479 23.41 -20.86 -14.13
N ARG A 480 22.32 -20.12 -14.36
CA ARG A 480 21.45 -20.28 -15.53
C ARG A 480 21.79 -19.23 -16.59
N ILE A 481 21.58 -19.61 -17.85
CA ILE A 481 21.70 -18.74 -19.01
C ILE A 481 20.55 -17.72 -19.00
N LEU A 482 20.83 -16.48 -19.38
CA LEU A 482 19.84 -15.40 -19.53
C LEU A 482 18.71 -15.79 -20.51
N PRO A 483 17.44 -15.83 -20.07
CA PRO A 483 16.30 -16.12 -20.94
C PRO A 483 15.83 -14.84 -21.66
N ILE A 484 16.70 -14.23 -22.48
CA ILE A 484 16.40 -13.01 -23.24
C ILE A 484 16.23 -13.33 -24.74
N THR A 485 15.22 -12.71 -25.37
CA THR A 485 14.93 -12.88 -26.81
C THR A 485 15.32 -11.69 -27.68
N ASP A 486 15.55 -10.53 -27.06
CA ASP A 486 15.78 -9.26 -27.77
C ASP A 486 17.25 -9.09 -28.20
N PHE A 487 18.18 -9.78 -27.54
CA PHE A 487 19.61 -9.66 -27.75
C PHE A 487 20.28 -11.03 -27.90
N ASP A 488 21.35 -11.08 -28.68
CA ASP A 488 22.32 -12.17 -28.57
C ASP A 488 23.24 -11.87 -27.39
N VAL A 489 23.61 -12.88 -26.61
CA VAL A 489 24.45 -12.72 -25.41
C VAL A 489 25.72 -13.57 -25.53
N GLN A 490 26.87 -12.96 -25.29
CA GLN A 490 28.17 -13.63 -25.16
C GLN A 490 28.47 -13.87 -23.68
N TYR A 491 29.00 -15.05 -23.37
CA TYR A 491 29.52 -15.41 -22.05
C TYR A 491 31.01 -15.71 -22.19
N THR A 492 31.83 -15.01 -21.42
CA THR A 492 33.29 -15.12 -21.44
C THR A 492 33.78 -15.39 -20.04
N TYR A 493 34.55 -16.45 -19.82
CA TYR A 493 35.08 -16.79 -18.49
C TYR A 493 36.49 -16.20 -18.33
N ILE A 494 36.67 -15.27 -17.40
CA ILE A 494 37.93 -14.54 -17.16
C ILE A 494 38.19 -14.46 -15.65
N GLY A 495 39.37 -14.92 -15.22
CA GLY A 495 39.84 -14.71 -13.84
C GLY A 495 38.88 -15.21 -12.76
N GLY A 496 38.18 -16.33 -12.98
CA GLY A 496 37.21 -16.88 -12.03
C GLY A 496 35.79 -16.33 -12.16
N HIS A 497 35.57 -15.34 -13.04
CA HIS A 497 34.29 -14.66 -13.22
C HIS A 497 33.72 -14.91 -14.61
N VAL A 498 32.39 -14.91 -14.74
CA VAL A 498 31.70 -14.94 -16.02
C VAL A 498 31.38 -13.50 -16.41
N CYS A 499 32.00 -13.01 -17.48
CA CYS A 499 31.69 -11.73 -18.10
C CYS A 499 30.61 -11.96 -19.16
N ILE A 500 29.62 -11.07 -19.23
CA ILE A 500 28.58 -11.10 -20.24
C ILE A 500 28.50 -9.77 -20.98
N SER A 501 28.22 -9.86 -22.27
CA SER A 501 27.90 -8.72 -23.14
C SER A 501 26.83 -9.11 -24.14
N ALA A 502 26.15 -8.12 -24.73
CA ALA A 502 25.04 -8.35 -25.64
C ALA A 502 25.15 -7.55 -26.93
N ALA A 503 24.49 -8.07 -27.97
CA ALA A 503 24.31 -7.43 -29.25
C ALA A 503 22.82 -7.40 -29.61
N GLY A 504 22.29 -6.22 -29.96
CA GLY A 504 20.92 -6.08 -30.47
C GLY A 504 20.70 -6.88 -31.74
N ARG A 505 19.53 -7.54 -31.85
CA ARG A 505 19.12 -8.19 -33.10
C ARG A 505 18.63 -7.11 -34.09
N PRO A 506 18.77 -7.31 -35.42
CA PRO A 506 18.49 -6.27 -36.42
C PRO A 506 17.09 -5.63 -36.40
N ASN A 507 16.12 -6.25 -35.70
CA ASN A 507 14.73 -5.79 -35.59
C ASN A 507 14.36 -5.19 -34.21
N SER A 508 15.31 -5.08 -33.26
CA SER A 508 15.03 -4.59 -31.91
C SER A 508 15.48 -3.12 -31.72
N ALA A 509 14.50 -2.21 -31.59
CA ALA A 509 14.59 -0.81 -31.16
C ALA A 509 15.54 0.15 -31.96
N PRO A 510 15.16 1.43 -32.14
CA PRO A 510 15.94 2.41 -32.92
C PRO A 510 17.27 2.87 -32.27
N ARG A 511 17.60 2.40 -31.05
CA ARG A 511 18.88 2.67 -30.38
C ARG A 511 19.37 1.43 -29.63
N ASP A 512 20.62 1.05 -29.88
CA ASP A 512 21.25 -0.09 -29.21
C ASP A 512 21.51 0.23 -27.72
N LYS A 513 20.76 -0.44 -26.83
CA LYS A 513 20.89 -0.28 -25.37
C LYS A 513 22.03 -1.10 -24.77
N THR A 514 22.78 -1.85 -25.59
CA THR A 514 23.87 -2.71 -25.15
C THR A 514 25.22 -1.99 -25.00
N TYR A 515 25.27 -0.68 -25.29
CA TYR A 515 26.45 0.17 -25.02
C TYR A 515 26.39 0.84 -23.66
N ILE A 516 27.56 1.17 -23.11
CA ILE A 516 27.69 2.04 -21.95
C ILE A 516 26.98 3.37 -22.22
N GLY A 517 26.13 3.80 -21.29
CA GLY A 517 25.41 5.07 -21.43
C GLY A 517 26.33 6.28 -21.35
N ASP A 518 26.03 7.32 -22.14
CA ASP A 518 26.72 8.61 -22.04
C ASP A 518 26.67 9.15 -20.59
N GLY A 519 27.78 9.75 -20.15
CA GLY A 519 27.96 10.27 -18.79
C GLY A 519 28.44 9.24 -17.76
N THR A 520 28.66 7.98 -18.14
CA THR A 520 29.23 6.95 -17.25
C THR A 520 30.73 7.21 -16.99
N ILE A 521 31.20 7.00 -15.76
CA ILE A 521 32.61 7.19 -15.40
C ILE A 521 33.49 6.17 -16.14
N CYS A 522 34.58 6.65 -16.74
CA CYS A 522 35.60 5.80 -17.36
C CYS A 522 37.00 6.02 -16.79
N ASP A 523 37.24 7.14 -16.10
CA ASP A 523 38.50 7.45 -15.45
C ASP A 523 38.27 8.62 -14.47
N GLU A 524 39.28 8.97 -13.69
CA GLU A 524 39.22 10.14 -12.81
C GLU A 524 38.95 11.42 -13.63
N ASN A 525 37.87 12.14 -13.30
CA ASN A 525 37.39 13.32 -14.04
C ASN A 525 37.13 13.08 -15.55
N LYS A 526 36.82 11.84 -15.96
CA LYS A 526 36.41 11.53 -17.33
C LYS A 526 35.13 10.72 -17.38
N ALA A 527 34.35 10.94 -18.44
CA ALA A 527 33.12 10.22 -18.69
C ALA A 527 33.01 9.76 -20.15
N CYS A 528 32.21 8.73 -20.36
CA CYS A 528 31.93 8.17 -21.67
C CYS A 528 30.98 9.05 -22.47
N PHE A 529 31.37 9.36 -23.70
CA PHE A 529 30.51 10.01 -24.69
C PHE A 529 30.75 9.40 -26.06
N ARG A 530 29.69 8.82 -26.66
CA ARG A 530 29.75 8.19 -28.00
C ARG A 530 30.93 7.22 -28.15
N GLY A 531 31.07 6.29 -27.22
CA GLY A 531 32.12 5.26 -27.29
C GLY A 531 33.54 5.73 -26.92
N SER A 532 33.70 6.99 -26.46
CA SER A 532 35.02 7.55 -26.13
C SER A 532 35.08 8.09 -24.70
N CYS A 533 36.19 7.83 -24.01
CA CYS A 533 36.45 8.37 -22.67
C CYS A 533 37.05 9.77 -22.77
N GLN A 534 36.30 10.79 -22.34
CA GLN A 534 36.66 12.20 -22.52
C GLN A 534 36.66 12.94 -21.17
N PRO A 535 37.51 13.97 -20.99
CA PRO A 535 37.45 14.83 -19.81
C PRO A 535 36.06 15.45 -19.62
N ILE A 536 35.54 15.44 -18.39
CA ILE A 536 34.21 16.00 -18.10
C ILE A 536 34.12 17.50 -18.45
N SER A 537 35.22 18.23 -18.32
CA SER A 537 35.34 19.65 -18.67
C SER A 537 35.21 19.94 -20.17
N ALA A 538 35.35 18.94 -21.02
CA ALA A 538 35.19 19.11 -22.46
C ALA A 538 33.71 19.04 -22.91
N ASN A 539 32.79 18.66 -22.02
CA ASN A 539 31.37 18.60 -22.32
C ASN A 539 30.77 20.01 -22.35
N LYS A 540 29.99 20.32 -23.40
CA LYS A 540 29.31 21.62 -23.56
C LYS A 540 28.27 21.90 -22.48
N ASN A 541 27.70 20.87 -21.88
CA ASN A 541 26.71 20.96 -20.80
C ASN A 541 27.37 20.92 -19.40
N TYR A 542 28.70 20.97 -19.33
CA TYR A 542 29.40 21.00 -18.05
C TYR A 542 29.11 22.32 -17.34
N THR A 543 28.56 22.24 -16.13
CA THR A 543 28.16 23.40 -15.33
C THR A 543 29.36 24.30 -15.00
N THR A 544 29.11 25.61 -14.95
CA THR A 544 30.08 26.57 -14.42
C THR A 544 30.09 26.59 -12.89
N CYS A 545 29.06 26.04 -12.27
CA CYS A 545 28.94 25.90 -10.84
C CYS A 545 29.84 24.77 -10.32
N ASN A 546 30.62 25.04 -9.28
CA ASN A 546 31.47 24.04 -8.65
C ASN A 546 30.95 23.75 -7.24
N SER A 547 30.43 22.55 -7.01
CA SER A 547 29.83 22.13 -5.73
C SER A 547 30.78 22.29 -4.52
N THR A 548 32.07 22.06 -4.69
CA THR A 548 33.04 22.26 -3.59
C THR A 548 33.28 23.73 -3.24
N ARG A 549 33.22 24.65 -4.22
CA ARG A 549 33.51 26.08 -4.01
C ARG A 549 32.25 26.91 -3.79
N HIS A 550 31.25 26.75 -4.64
CA HIS A 550 30.01 27.54 -4.62
C HIS A 550 29.01 27.02 -3.59
N CYS A 551 28.98 25.70 -3.37
CA CYS A 551 28.08 25.03 -2.41
C CYS A 551 28.80 24.58 -1.13
N ASN A 552 30.01 25.11 -0.86
CA ASN A 552 30.84 24.79 0.32
C ASN A 552 31.05 23.28 0.57
N GLY A 553 30.92 22.44 -0.46
CA GLY A 553 31.03 20.99 -0.33
C GLY A 553 29.87 20.32 0.42
N HIS A 554 28.76 21.03 0.63
CA HIS A 554 27.58 20.56 1.37
C HIS A 554 26.31 20.61 0.51
N GLY A 555 26.47 20.28 -0.76
CA GLY A 555 25.43 20.27 -1.77
C GLY A 555 26.01 20.06 -3.16
N VAL A 556 25.14 19.92 -4.15
CA VAL A 556 25.47 19.76 -5.58
C VAL A 556 24.92 20.91 -6.39
N CYS A 557 25.51 21.22 -7.54
CA CYS A 557 24.93 22.19 -8.47
C CYS A 557 23.77 21.54 -9.23
N ASN A 558 22.70 22.30 -9.48
CA ASN A 558 21.57 21.86 -10.29
C ASN A 558 21.68 22.36 -11.75
N ASP A 559 20.73 21.96 -12.59
CA ASP A 559 20.61 22.35 -13.99
C ASP A 559 20.33 23.84 -14.24
N GLU A 560 20.08 24.61 -13.18
CA GLU A 560 19.97 26.08 -13.17
C GLU A 560 21.25 26.76 -12.63
N ASP A 561 22.37 26.03 -12.54
CA ASP A 561 23.67 26.50 -12.02
C ASP A 561 23.62 27.05 -10.57
N VAL A 562 22.64 26.63 -9.77
CA VAL A 562 22.51 26.98 -8.33
C VAL A 562 22.67 25.76 -7.42
N CYS A 563 23.01 26.00 -6.15
CA CYS A 563 23.24 24.93 -5.19
C CYS A 563 21.95 24.30 -4.66
N HIS A 564 21.88 22.97 -4.72
CA HIS A 564 20.94 22.14 -3.97
C HIS A 564 21.67 21.56 -2.74
N CYS A 565 21.27 21.99 -1.55
CA CYS A 565 22.01 21.76 -0.32
C CYS A 565 21.58 20.50 0.45
N ASP A 566 22.53 19.90 1.14
CA ASP A 566 22.28 18.78 2.05
C ASP A 566 21.45 19.23 3.28
N PRO A 567 20.72 18.31 3.93
CA PRO A 567 20.06 18.60 5.21
C PRO A 567 21.05 19.17 6.24
N GLY A 568 20.63 20.24 6.93
CA GLY A 568 21.50 21.01 7.82
C GLY A 568 22.26 22.14 7.13
N TYR A 569 22.04 22.39 5.83
CA TYR A 569 22.64 23.48 5.07
C TYR A 569 21.60 24.21 4.21
N ALA A 570 21.71 25.53 4.10
CA ALA A 570 20.71 26.35 3.40
C ALA A 570 21.26 26.97 2.10
N PRO A 571 20.48 27.01 1.00
CA PRO A 571 20.82 27.75 -0.22
C PRO A 571 20.92 29.26 0.08
N PRO A 572 21.63 30.05 -0.76
CA PRO A 572 22.17 29.68 -2.08
C PRO A 572 23.58 29.06 -2.06
N HIS A 573 24.26 29.01 -0.92
CA HIS A 573 25.67 28.55 -0.84
C HIS A 573 25.88 27.35 0.09
N CYS A 574 24.81 26.73 0.58
CA CYS A 574 24.88 25.61 1.54
C CYS A 574 25.72 25.95 2.77
N LYS A 575 25.32 27.00 3.48
CA LYS A 575 25.92 27.35 4.77
C LYS A 575 25.23 26.59 5.89
N ALA A 576 26.02 26.14 6.87
CA ALA A 576 25.55 25.35 8.00
C ALA A 576 24.40 26.06 8.72
N THR A 577 23.24 25.42 8.70
CA THR A 577 21.97 25.87 9.25
C THR A 577 21.29 24.63 9.83
N PRO A 578 21.54 24.28 11.12
CA PRO A 578 21.16 22.97 11.69
C PRO A 578 19.67 22.59 11.60
N SER A 579 18.79 23.57 11.45
CA SER A 579 17.34 23.37 11.30
C SER A 579 16.86 23.37 9.84
N SER A 580 17.77 23.49 8.88
CA SER A 580 17.42 23.54 7.45
C SER A 580 17.16 22.13 6.92
N PRO A 581 16.08 21.92 6.16
CA PRO A 581 15.84 20.65 5.48
C PRO A 581 16.72 20.44 4.24
N GLY A 582 17.58 21.41 3.87
CA GLY A 582 18.33 21.40 2.62
C GLY A 582 17.56 22.08 1.49
N GLY A 583 17.83 21.65 0.25
CA GLY A 583 17.08 22.08 -0.93
C GLY A 583 17.76 23.18 -1.75
N SER A 584 17.05 23.66 -2.76
CA SER A 584 17.52 24.69 -3.70
C SER A 584 16.64 25.94 -3.63
N LEU A 585 17.13 27.07 -4.14
CA LEU A 585 16.37 28.33 -4.11
C LEU A 585 15.03 28.24 -4.86
N TYR A 586 14.98 27.40 -5.89
CA TYR A 586 13.86 27.29 -6.83
C TYR A 586 13.02 26.02 -6.63
N ASP A 587 13.25 25.26 -5.55
CA ASP A 587 12.51 24.03 -5.25
C ASP A 587 11.11 24.28 -4.68
N GLY A 588 10.72 25.54 -4.48
CA GLY A 588 9.42 25.96 -3.97
C GLY A 588 9.29 25.92 -2.45
N PHE A 589 10.26 25.36 -1.71
CA PHE A 589 10.29 25.33 -0.25
C PHE A 589 10.69 26.69 0.32
N TRP A 590 11.71 27.31 -0.26
CA TRP A 590 12.28 28.57 0.25
C TRP A 590 11.50 29.81 -0.20
N TYR A 591 11.38 30.81 0.68
CA TYR A 591 10.89 32.14 0.34
C TYR A 591 12.08 33.08 0.10
N TRP A 592 12.12 33.70 -1.08
CA TRP A 592 13.16 34.65 -1.47
C TRP A 592 12.55 36.04 -1.65
N ASP A 593 12.91 36.96 -0.75
CA ASP A 593 12.69 38.40 -0.90
C ASP A 593 14.06 38.99 -1.23
N SER A 594 14.18 39.73 -2.34
CA SER A 594 15.43 40.36 -2.78
C SER A 594 16.04 41.33 -1.74
N LYS A 595 15.33 41.62 -0.64
CA LYS A 595 15.83 42.39 0.51
C LYS A 595 16.17 41.56 1.77
N LYS A 596 15.92 40.25 1.83
CA LYS A 596 16.18 39.38 3.01
C LYS A 596 16.74 38.00 2.60
N LYS A 597 17.70 37.47 3.38
CA LYS A 597 18.28 36.12 3.18
C LYS A 597 17.19 35.03 3.19
N ALA A 598 17.43 33.94 2.44
CA ALA A 598 16.54 32.77 2.42
C ALA A 598 16.19 32.31 3.84
N ALA A 599 14.90 32.25 4.16
CA ALA A 599 14.40 31.87 5.48
C ALA A 599 13.62 30.55 5.38
N VAL A 600 13.87 29.63 6.32
CA VAL A 600 13.13 28.36 6.47
C VAL A 600 11.71 28.67 6.93
N MET A 601 10.70 28.03 6.32
CA MET A 601 9.34 28.08 6.86
C MET A 601 9.28 27.34 8.20
N PRO A 602 8.77 27.96 9.29
CA PRO A 602 8.60 27.23 10.54
C PRO A 602 7.61 26.09 10.31
N THR A 603 8.06 24.84 10.50
CA THR A 603 7.14 23.71 10.70
C THR A 603 6.21 24.13 11.82
N LYS A 604 4.90 24.23 11.57
CA LYS A 604 3.92 24.31 12.66
C LYS A 604 4.08 23.07 13.53
N LYS A 605 4.94 23.13 14.55
CA LYS A 605 4.66 22.43 15.78
C LYS A 605 3.29 22.95 16.18
N LEU A 606 2.32 22.07 16.32
CA LEU A 606 1.08 22.37 17.02
C LEU A 606 1.44 22.54 18.51
N HIS A 607 2.23 23.57 18.83
CA HIS A 607 2.09 24.23 20.10
C HIS A 607 0.79 24.99 19.97
N VAL A 608 -0.21 24.53 20.72
CA VAL A 608 -1.28 25.40 21.18
C VAL A 608 -0.58 26.54 21.92
N ALA A 609 -0.22 27.57 21.16
CA ALA A 609 0.03 28.88 21.72
C ALA A 609 -1.33 29.32 22.23
N SER A 610 -1.50 29.24 23.55
CA SER A 610 -2.57 29.92 24.28
C SER A 610 -2.41 31.42 24.02
N GLY A 611 -2.95 31.85 22.88
CA GLY A 611 -3.12 33.24 22.51
C GLY A 611 -4.12 33.87 23.46
N LYS A 612 -3.60 34.79 24.26
CA LYS A 612 -4.30 35.66 25.22
C LYS A 612 -5.60 36.24 24.64
N ASN A 613 -6.72 35.56 24.84
CA ASN A 613 -8.08 36.13 24.75
C ASN A 613 -9.02 35.60 25.85
N GLY A 614 -8.57 34.63 26.67
CA GLY A 614 -9.36 34.09 27.79
C GLY A 614 -9.63 35.09 28.92
N LEU A 615 -8.73 36.07 29.13
CA LEU A 615 -8.89 37.12 30.15
C LEU A 615 -10.01 38.11 29.80
N LEU A 616 -10.18 38.45 28.52
CA LEU A 616 -11.25 39.36 28.07
C LEU A 616 -12.61 38.68 28.10
N ILE A 617 -12.70 37.41 27.68
CA ILE A 617 -13.95 36.64 27.72
C ILE A 617 -14.35 36.34 29.17
N SER A 618 -13.39 35.97 30.03
CA SER A 618 -13.64 35.81 31.47
C SER A 618 -14.08 37.13 32.12
N PHE A 619 -13.49 38.27 31.73
CA PHE A 619 -13.89 39.58 32.26
C PHE A 619 -15.29 39.97 31.79
N CYS A 620 -15.65 39.74 30.52
CA CYS A 620 -16.99 40.00 30.02
C CYS A 620 -18.06 39.13 30.70
N ILE A 621 -17.79 37.85 30.93
CA ILE A 621 -18.70 36.94 31.65
C ILE A 621 -18.82 37.35 33.13
N PHE A 622 -17.73 37.79 33.75
CA PHE A 622 -17.76 38.27 35.14
C PHE A 622 -18.52 39.60 35.26
N LEU A 623 -18.40 40.48 34.27
CA LEU A 623 -19.08 41.79 34.25
C LEU A 623 -20.59 41.63 34.02
N THR A 624 -21.02 40.69 33.17
CA THR A 624 -22.45 40.37 33.01
C THR A 624 -23.02 39.74 34.27
N PHE A 625 -22.24 38.92 34.99
CA PHE A 625 -22.66 38.35 36.26
C PHE A 625 -22.76 39.41 37.37
N LEU A 626 -21.81 40.36 37.44
CA LEU A 626 -21.86 41.48 38.37
C LEU A 626 -23.02 42.44 38.08
N LEU A 627 -23.32 42.71 36.81
CA LEU A 627 -24.49 43.51 36.42
C LEU A 627 -25.80 42.80 36.78
N LEU A 628 -25.89 41.48 36.61
CA LEU A 628 -27.04 40.69 37.05
C LEU A 628 -27.19 40.72 38.57
N ILE A 629 -26.10 40.57 39.34
CA ILE A 629 -26.12 40.68 40.81
C ILE A 629 -26.53 42.09 41.24
N ALA A 630 -26.05 43.14 40.57
CA ALA A 630 -26.44 44.53 40.87
C ALA A 630 -27.93 44.79 40.57
N ILE A 631 -28.46 44.26 39.46
CA ILE A 631 -29.90 44.34 39.13
C ILE A 631 -30.74 43.57 40.16
N ILE A 632 -30.31 42.37 40.56
CA ILE A 632 -30.96 41.59 41.61
C ILE A 632 -30.90 42.34 42.94
N ALA A 633 -29.77 42.93 43.31
CA ALA A 633 -29.61 43.71 44.53
C ALA A 633 -30.47 44.99 44.53
N LEU A 634 -30.55 45.71 43.40
CA LEU A 634 -31.44 46.87 43.24
C LEU A 634 -32.92 46.48 43.31
N LYS A 635 -33.31 45.34 42.73
CA LYS A 635 -34.67 44.78 42.90
C LYS A 635 -34.92 44.33 44.34
N TRP A 636 -33.93 43.75 45.03
CA TRP A 636 -34.05 43.36 46.44
C TRP A 636 -34.10 44.56 47.37
N ASN A 637 -33.41 45.66 47.04
CA ASN A 637 -33.43 46.90 47.80
C ASN A 637 -34.77 47.65 47.61
N LYS A 638 -35.36 47.62 46.40
CA LYS A 638 -36.75 48.07 46.18
C LYS A 638 -37.79 47.24 46.95
N ILE A 639 -37.57 45.93 47.08
CA ILE A 639 -38.45 45.03 47.86
C ILE A 639 -38.23 45.17 49.38
N LYS A 640 -37.04 45.58 49.85
CA LYS A 640 -36.78 45.94 51.25
C LYS A 640 -37.29 47.35 51.62
N PHE A 641 -37.41 48.26 50.66
CA PHE A 641 -37.90 49.63 50.88
C PHE A 641 -39.41 49.70 51.13
N TRP A 642 -40.20 48.79 50.53
CA TRP A 642 -41.65 48.69 50.76
C TRP A 642 -42.04 47.88 52.01
N LYS A 643 -41.07 47.47 52.83
CA LYS A 643 -41.29 46.68 54.06
C LYS A 643 -40.88 47.39 55.35
N ARG A 644 -40.62 48.71 55.28
CA ARG A 644 -40.20 49.54 56.43
C ARG A 644 -41.02 50.81 56.63
N GLU A 645 -42.26 50.82 56.15
CA GLU A 645 -43.29 51.76 56.60
C GLU A 645 -44.50 50.93 57.03
N THR A 646 -44.56 50.62 58.33
CA THR A 646 -45.73 50.29 59.19
C THR A 646 -45.30 49.37 60.33
N VAL A 647 -44.77 49.95 61.41
CA VAL A 647 -44.96 49.42 62.77
C VAL A 647 -45.31 50.61 63.68
N ASN A 648 -46.60 50.74 63.92
CA ASN A 648 -47.34 51.37 65.03
C ASN A 648 -48.80 51.13 64.59
N GLU A 649 -49.68 50.38 65.26
CA GLU A 649 -49.91 50.13 66.68
C GLU A 649 -50.66 48.78 66.84
N GLY A 650 -50.71 48.25 68.07
CA GLY A 650 -51.98 47.76 68.62
C GLY A 650 -52.35 46.28 68.47
N SER A 651 -52.10 45.55 69.57
CA SER A 651 -53.04 44.65 70.30
C SER A 651 -53.71 43.44 69.62
N MET A 652 -53.61 42.29 70.32
CA MET A 652 -54.67 41.31 70.69
C MET A 652 -55.65 40.83 69.59
N SER A 653 -56.10 39.59 69.49
CA SER A 653 -55.94 38.31 70.18
C SER A 653 -56.86 37.33 69.42
N GLU A 654 -56.61 36.03 69.56
CA GLU A 654 -57.54 34.92 69.37
C GLU A 654 -58.02 34.50 67.97
N GLY A 655 -58.15 33.17 67.81
CA GLY A 655 -59.36 32.63 67.17
C GLY A 655 -59.22 31.72 65.96
N ASN A 656 -58.62 30.54 66.15
CA ASN A 656 -59.19 29.22 65.81
C ASN A 656 -59.63 28.83 64.37
N SER A 657 -59.52 27.52 64.12
CA SER A 657 -60.44 26.68 63.32
C SER A 657 -60.19 26.44 61.81
N ASN A 658 -59.56 25.26 61.57
CA ASN A 658 -60.05 24.11 60.78
C ASN A 658 -60.13 24.08 59.23
N LYS A 659 -59.73 22.87 58.77
CA LYS A 659 -60.26 22.06 57.64
C LYS A 659 -59.93 22.51 56.21
N GLN A 660 -59.81 21.66 55.18
CA GLN A 660 -59.64 20.21 54.94
C GLN A 660 -59.81 20.06 53.40
N VAL A 661 -59.31 18.97 52.78
CA VAL A 661 -59.76 18.39 51.48
C VAL A 661 -59.33 19.15 50.19
N VAL A 662 -58.93 18.59 49.03
CA VAL A 662 -58.40 17.30 48.52
C VAL A 662 -58.35 17.40 46.97
N HIS A 663 -57.62 16.46 46.33
CA HIS A 663 -57.54 16.06 44.90
C HIS A 663 -56.50 16.76 43.99
N LYS A 664 -55.43 16.07 43.53
CA LYS A 664 -55.31 14.95 42.53
C LYS A 664 -55.62 15.48 41.12
N VAL A 665 -54.71 15.42 40.13
CA VAL A 665 -54.57 14.27 39.21
C VAL A 665 -53.36 14.47 38.25
N GLN A 666 -52.61 13.36 38.08
CA GLN A 666 -51.84 12.80 36.94
C GLN A 666 -51.11 13.73 35.94
N ALA A 667 -49.80 13.55 35.73
CA ALA A 667 -49.12 12.53 34.89
C ALA A 667 -49.40 12.75 33.39
N VAL A 668 -48.39 12.77 32.50
CA VAL A 668 -47.79 11.57 31.91
C VAL A 668 -46.37 11.89 31.39
N THR A 669 -45.39 11.19 31.95
CA THR A 669 -44.10 10.73 31.36
C THR A 669 -44.36 9.78 30.17
N LYS A 670 -43.49 9.46 29.22
CA LYS A 670 -42.04 9.55 29.02
C LYS A 670 -41.79 9.20 27.56
#